data_AF-A0A5B9WTQ4-F1
#
_entry.id   AF-A0A5B9WTQ4-F1
#
_cell.length_a   1.000
_cell.length_b   1.000
_cell.length_c   1.000
_cell.angle_alpha   90.00
_cell.angle_beta   90.00
_cell.angle_gamma   90.00
#
_symmetry.space_group_name_H-M   'P 1'
#
loop_
_entity.id
_entity.type
_entity.pdbx_description
1 polymer ?
#
loop_
_entity_poly.entity_id
_entity_poly.type
_entity_poly.pdbx_seq_one_letter_code
_entity_poly.pdbx_strand_id
1 'polypeptide(L)'
;MHLYMKGIIISLAALSVTTAYAQKIEGPSVISKTSFAIVVDDSTYLQAAEEINAYRSAIEGSGLGTYIVHHHWNKPEEIRKVLKDLYARPQQLEGAVLIGDIPVPMIRDAQYLTSTFKMNQKINWQRSSVPSDRFYDDFHLEFDFIKQDSLQKNYFYYSINPDAVQQLHLSIYSARIKPPVVPGKDKYTLIREYLRKVVAGKKQQNSLDNMFVSTAHGYNSESVNAFAGEQLALRNQFPAMFLPGNTIRFFHFTNDRALKFHLLKALQLPETDLAIMHGHGDSDIQLINGYPYVSSPTESKENILRYLRSKIRAAQESGKDIAAAKANYEKYLDVPVSWMDNALDPAVMKDDSIFNHHLDIHIEDIIAARPNARMVLLDNCLTGSFHLDRYLAGYYPFSEGGNIVSVANSIGVLQDLWATELLGLMQHGVRVGNWFRHIAYLETHIMGDPTFSFNSSSKLDLNAAITGRHDAAFWKSLLKTTDADVQALALVQLAGKMDKAAYSTLLKDTYFRSGYESTRLEAFLQLEKLNNKDFITVLRAAASDPYEFIRRRSLYAIGEIGSDELAPAIANMIAYDMHSERIAFKAQTAMTFINEVPMLEALKEQNADKKFIAAVTRNGQKMKELADTILDASKPDKKRISEITMMRAYRYHQTVPALITIAKDGGSSEPVRLAALEALSWFPRSWRRDDIIALCREAANGNGYTAALKAQARKNLNIFQ
;
A
#
# COMPACT_ATOMS: atom_id res chain seq x y z
N MET A 1 9.33 -82.45 36.06
CA MET A 1 10.66 -81.99 36.51
C MET A 1 10.95 -80.67 35.80
N HIS A 2 11.19 -79.61 36.58
CA HIS A 2 11.76 -78.30 36.21
C HIS A 2 10.90 -77.24 35.48
N LEU A 3 10.47 -76.28 36.32
CA LEU A 3 10.37 -74.81 36.16
C LEU A 3 10.76 -74.19 34.81
N TYR A 4 10.00 -73.18 34.36
CA TYR A 4 10.43 -71.78 34.49
C TYR A 4 9.27 -70.79 34.24
N MET A 5 9.14 -69.87 35.19
CA MET A 5 8.23 -68.73 35.25
C MET A 5 8.86 -67.54 34.50
N LYS A 6 8.10 -66.78 33.72
CA LYS A 6 8.40 -65.36 33.39
C LYS A 6 7.13 -64.64 32.92
N GLY A 7 6.83 -63.55 33.62
CA GLY A 7 5.57 -62.82 33.55
C GLY A 7 5.37 -61.98 32.29
N ILE A 8 4.10 -61.64 32.05
CA ILE A 8 3.68 -60.67 31.06
C ILE A 8 3.12 -59.46 31.79
N ILE A 9 3.75 -58.33 31.51
CA ILE A 9 3.42 -56.97 31.97
C ILE A 9 2.10 -56.53 31.30
N ILE A 10 1.11 -56.16 32.10
CA ILE A 10 -0.10 -55.47 31.64
C ILE A 10 0.29 -54.02 31.36
N SER A 11 0.35 -53.64 30.09
CA SER A 11 0.53 -52.24 29.68
C SER A 11 -0.84 -51.57 29.55
N LEU A 12 -1.14 -50.65 30.46
CA LEU A 12 -2.26 -49.70 30.34
C LEU A 12 -1.93 -48.73 29.19
N ALA A 13 -2.58 -48.87 28.04
CA ALA A 13 -2.57 -47.86 27.00
C ALA A 13 -3.64 -46.81 27.33
N ALA A 14 -3.22 -45.67 27.88
CA ALA A 14 -4.06 -44.48 27.98
C ALA A 14 -4.27 -43.92 26.55
N LEU A 15 -5.45 -44.20 25.96
CA LEU A 15 -5.90 -43.52 24.76
C LEU A 15 -6.14 -42.04 25.10
N SER A 16 -5.20 -41.19 24.72
CA SER A 16 -5.40 -39.76 24.59
C SER A 16 -6.27 -39.53 23.35
N VAL A 17 -7.58 -39.45 23.55
CA VAL A 17 -8.53 -39.01 22.52
C VAL A 17 -8.25 -37.53 22.25
N THR A 18 -7.48 -37.24 21.21
CA THR A 18 -7.45 -35.92 20.61
C THR A 18 -8.75 -35.76 19.82
N THR A 19 -9.74 -35.07 20.41
CA THR A 19 -10.92 -34.63 19.67
C THR A 19 -10.46 -33.59 18.64
N ALA A 20 -10.28 -34.00 17.39
CA ALA A 20 -10.18 -33.07 16.28
C ALA A 20 -11.53 -32.35 16.14
N TYR A 21 -11.61 -31.10 16.59
CA TYR A 21 -12.78 -30.27 16.31
C TYR A 21 -12.84 -30.04 14.80
N ALA A 22 -13.89 -30.50 14.13
CA ALA A 22 -14.10 -30.17 12.72
C ALA A 22 -14.60 -28.72 12.60
N GLN A 23 -14.11 -27.99 11.60
CA GLN A 23 -14.62 -26.66 11.25
C GLN A 23 -16.14 -26.71 10.98
N LYS A 24 -16.87 -25.71 11.47
CA LYS A 24 -18.31 -25.59 11.25
C LYS A 24 -18.59 -24.58 10.14
N ILE A 25 -19.38 -24.99 9.15
CA ILE A 25 -19.74 -24.17 7.99
C ILE A 25 -21.27 -24.13 7.90
N GLU A 26 -21.84 -22.96 8.17
CA GLU A 26 -23.24 -22.66 7.93
C GLU A 26 -23.39 -22.04 6.52
N GLY A 27 -24.27 -22.61 5.71
CA GLY A 27 -24.56 -22.10 4.37
C GLY A 27 -25.38 -20.79 4.37
N PRO A 28 -25.41 -20.06 3.24
CA PRO A 28 -26.31 -18.94 3.04
C PRO A 28 -27.78 -19.32 3.24
N SER A 29 -28.58 -18.38 3.74
CA SER A 29 -30.04 -18.53 3.83
C SER A 29 -30.75 -18.09 2.54
N VAL A 30 -30.04 -17.41 1.64
CA VAL A 30 -30.56 -16.89 0.37
C VAL A 30 -29.78 -17.41 -0.85
N ILE A 31 -30.47 -17.57 -1.97
CA ILE A 31 -29.86 -17.84 -3.27
C ILE A 31 -29.43 -16.51 -3.90
N SER A 32 -28.18 -16.42 -4.33
CA SER A 32 -27.63 -15.23 -5.01
C SER A 32 -26.57 -15.64 -6.03
N LYS A 33 -26.14 -14.70 -6.87
CA LYS A 33 -25.17 -14.97 -7.96
C LYS A 33 -23.79 -15.35 -7.42
N THR A 34 -23.36 -14.66 -6.38
CA THR A 34 -22.10 -14.86 -5.68
C THR A 34 -22.36 -15.07 -4.20
N SER A 35 -21.32 -15.38 -3.45
CA SER A 35 -21.40 -15.54 -2.01
C SER A 35 -20.31 -14.76 -1.28
N PHE A 36 -20.51 -14.59 0.02
CA PHE A 36 -19.57 -13.99 0.95
C PHE A 36 -19.32 -14.93 2.13
N ALA A 37 -18.18 -14.79 2.81
CA ALA A 37 -17.85 -15.62 3.98
C ALA A 37 -17.52 -14.76 5.20
N ILE A 38 -18.21 -15.03 6.32
CA ILE A 38 -17.81 -14.58 7.65
C ILE A 38 -16.95 -15.68 8.27
N VAL A 39 -15.66 -15.43 8.40
CA VAL A 39 -14.71 -16.33 9.07
C VAL A 39 -14.45 -15.82 10.48
N VAL A 40 -14.69 -16.63 11.50
CA VAL A 40 -14.60 -16.21 12.90
C VAL A 40 -13.99 -17.32 13.77
N ASP A 41 -13.26 -16.96 14.82
CA ASP A 41 -12.78 -17.96 15.78
C ASP A 41 -13.93 -18.43 16.72
N ASP A 42 -13.83 -19.66 17.23
CA ASP A 42 -14.88 -20.25 18.08
C ASP A 42 -15.19 -19.39 19.33
N SER A 43 -14.19 -18.74 19.93
CA SER A 43 -14.42 -17.94 21.15
C SER A 43 -15.22 -16.68 20.83
N THR A 44 -14.86 -16.00 19.75
CA THR A 44 -15.58 -14.82 19.27
C THR A 44 -17.00 -15.19 18.83
N TYR A 45 -17.18 -16.31 18.12
CA TYR A 45 -18.52 -16.76 17.71
C TYR A 45 -19.40 -17.04 18.93
N LEU A 46 -18.91 -17.79 19.93
CA LEU A 46 -19.67 -18.08 21.15
C LEU A 46 -20.08 -16.81 21.91
N GLN A 47 -19.27 -15.75 21.87
CA GLN A 47 -19.52 -14.50 22.58
C GLN A 47 -20.36 -13.47 21.80
N ALA A 48 -20.52 -13.63 20.49
CA ALA A 48 -21.18 -12.67 19.60
C ALA A 48 -22.07 -13.34 18.53
N ALA A 49 -22.56 -14.56 18.80
CA ALA A 49 -23.32 -15.34 17.83
C ALA A 49 -24.57 -14.61 17.32
N GLU A 50 -25.31 -13.93 18.20
CA GLU A 50 -26.50 -13.17 17.84
C GLU A 50 -26.16 -12.06 16.84
N GLU A 51 -25.13 -11.28 17.13
CA GLU A 51 -24.69 -10.17 16.29
C GLU A 51 -24.10 -10.64 14.95
N ILE A 52 -23.35 -11.73 14.95
CA ILE A 52 -22.81 -12.34 13.73
C ILE A 52 -23.95 -12.85 12.83
N ASN A 53 -24.98 -13.47 13.41
CA ASN A 53 -26.15 -13.92 12.66
C ASN A 53 -26.99 -12.75 12.11
N ALA A 54 -27.15 -11.69 12.90
CA ALA A 54 -27.81 -10.46 12.44
C ALA A 54 -27.01 -9.78 11.32
N TYR A 55 -25.68 -9.78 11.41
CA TYR A 55 -24.79 -9.28 10.37
C TYR A 55 -24.89 -10.09 9.09
N ARG A 56 -24.85 -11.44 9.15
CA ARG A 56 -25.15 -12.33 8.01
C ARG A 56 -26.47 -11.93 7.36
N SER A 57 -27.55 -11.85 8.15
CA SER A 57 -28.89 -11.54 7.65
C SER A 57 -28.95 -10.17 6.96
N ALA A 58 -28.22 -9.18 7.46
CA ALA A 58 -28.15 -7.85 6.87
C ALA A 58 -27.39 -7.84 5.53
N ILE A 59 -26.32 -8.63 5.39
CA ILE A 59 -25.62 -8.81 4.12
C ILE A 59 -26.53 -9.52 3.10
N GLU A 60 -27.21 -10.58 3.53
CA GLU A 60 -28.13 -11.35 2.68
C GLU A 60 -29.32 -10.52 2.21
N GLY A 61 -29.80 -9.58 3.04
CA GLY A 61 -30.81 -8.60 2.65
C GLY A 61 -30.38 -7.67 1.50
N SER A 62 -29.07 -7.54 1.24
CA SER A 62 -28.52 -6.83 0.08
C SER A 62 -28.29 -7.72 -1.15
N GLY A 63 -28.77 -8.96 -1.12
CA GLY A 63 -28.68 -9.91 -2.24
C GLY A 63 -27.34 -10.66 -2.34
N LEU A 64 -26.56 -10.74 -1.25
CA LEU A 64 -25.29 -11.45 -1.19
C LEU A 64 -25.35 -12.59 -0.16
N GLY A 65 -25.50 -13.83 -0.64
CA GLY A 65 -25.60 -15.03 0.17
C GLY A 65 -24.35 -15.23 1.01
N THR A 66 -24.49 -15.47 2.31
CA THR A 66 -23.36 -15.36 3.24
C THR A 66 -23.17 -16.61 4.09
N TYR A 67 -21.99 -17.23 3.97
CA TYR A 67 -21.54 -18.31 4.84
C TYR A 67 -21.10 -17.77 6.20
N ILE A 68 -21.31 -18.55 7.26
CA ILE A 68 -20.58 -18.41 8.52
C ILE A 68 -19.67 -19.62 8.67
N VAL A 69 -18.38 -19.36 8.86
CA VAL A 69 -17.34 -20.37 9.07
C VAL A 69 -16.70 -20.09 10.41
N HIS A 70 -16.82 -21.03 11.35
CA HIS A 70 -16.18 -20.88 12.65
C HIS A 70 -15.42 -22.13 13.07
N HIS A 71 -14.25 -21.89 13.67
CA HIS A 71 -13.35 -22.92 14.13
C HIS A 71 -12.32 -22.38 15.13
N HIS A 72 -11.63 -23.27 15.83
CA HIS A 72 -10.42 -22.94 16.57
C HIS A 72 -9.22 -22.92 15.62
N TRP A 73 -8.98 -21.76 15.00
CA TRP A 73 -7.93 -21.58 13.99
C TRP A 73 -6.53 -21.68 14.59
N ASN A 74 -5.79 -22.72 14.24
CA ASN A 74 -4.41 -22.91 14.72
C ASN A 74 -3.40 -22.27 13.79
N LYS A 75 -3.71 -22.19 12.49
CA LYS A 75 -2.78 -21.68 11.48
C LYS A 75 -3.52 -21.09 10.26
N PRO A 76 -2.93 -20.11 9.56
CA PRO A 76 -3.53 -19.46 8.39
C PRO A 76 -4.01 -20.41 7.27
N GLU A 77 -3.32 -21.52 7.04
CA GLU A 77 -3.62 -22.45 5.93
C GLU A 77 -5.01 -23.09 6.07
N GLU A 78 -5.51 -23.25 7.28
CA GLU A 78 -6.85 -23.80 7.56
C GLU A 78 -7.92 -22.88 6.97
N ILE A 79 -7.80 -21.57 7.21
CA ILE A 79 -8.69 -20.55 6.66
C ILE A 79 -8.54 -20.46 5.15
N ARG A 80 -7.29 -20.36 4.65
CA ARG A 80 -7.01 -20.26 3.20
C ARG A 80 -7.60 -21.45 2.44
N LYS A 81 -7.55 -22.65 3.01
CA LYS A 81 -8.18 -23.85 2.44
C LYS A 81 -9.70 -23.70 2.33
N VAL A 82 -10.38 -23.31 3.41
CA VAL A 82 -11.83 -23.10 3.39
C VAL A 82 -12.24 -22.08 2.35
N LEU A 83 -11.52 -20.95 2.27
CA LEU A 83 -11.84 -19.90 1.31
C LEU A 83 -11.67 -20.37 -0.15
N LYS A 84 -10.61 -21.13 -0.45
CA LYS A 84 -10.43 -21.77 -1.76
C LYS A 84 -11.56 -22.76 -2.08
N ASP A 85 -11.97 -23.57 -1.11
CA ASP A 85 -13.05 -24.55 -1.28
C ASP A 85 -14.41 -23.87 -1.53
N LEU A 86 -14.70 -22.75 -0.86
CA LEU A 86 -15.90 -21.94 -1.12
C LEU A 86 -15.84 -21.25 -2.49
N TYR A 87 -14.69 -20.71 -2.86
CA TYR A 87 -14.48 -20.05 -4.15
C TYR A 87 -14.70 -20.99 -5.35
N ALA A 88 -14.34 -22.26 -5.22
CA ALA A 88 -14.50 -23.27 -6.27
C ALA A 88 -15.97 -23.72 -6.49
N ARG A 89 -16.92 -23.29 -5.65
CA ARG A 89 -18.34 -23.67 -5.77
C ARG A 89 -19.04 -22.94 -6.93
N PRO A 90 -20.19 -23.44 -7.43
CA PRO A 90 -20.95 -22.77 -8.48
C PRO A 90 -21.37 -21.34 -8.12
N GLN A 91 -21.85 -21.14 -6.88
CA GLN A 91 -22.02 -19.81 -6.30
C GLN A 91 -20.65 -19.36 -5.76
N GLN A 92 -19.86 -18.74 -6.62
CA GLN A 92 -18.47 -18.40 -6.30
C GLN A 92 -18.41 -17.39 -5.15
N LEU A 93 -17.38 -17.53 -4.31
CA LEU A 93 -17.05 -16.57 -3.27
C LEU A 93 -16.53 -15.28 -3.94
N GLU A 94 -17.12 -14.12 -3.63
CA GLU A 94 -16.59 -12.81 -4.08
C GLU A 94 -15.70 -12.15 -3.02
N GLY A 95 -15.91 -12.47 -1.73
CA GLY A 95 -15.19 -11.86 -0.63
C GLY A 95 -15.34 -12.58 0.71
N ALA A 96 -14.54 -12.17 1.69
CA ALA A 96 -14.62 -12.64 3.06
C ALA A 96 -14.35 -11.53 4.09
N VAL A 97 -14.78 -11.75 5.33
CA VAL A 97 -14.36 -10.96 6.50
C VAL A 97 -13.87 -11.86 7.61
N LEU A 98 -12.77 -11.46 8.23
CA LEU A 98 -12.07 -12.16 9.30
C LEU A 98 -12.42 -11.48 10.64
N ILE A 99 -13.13 -12.16 11.53
CA ILE A 99 -13.62 -11.60 12.80
C ILE A 99 -12.92 -12.26 13.99
N GLY A 100 -12.39 -11.45 14.90
CA GLY A 100 -11.79 -11.92 16.15
C GLY A 100 -10.31 -12.26 16.04
N ASP A 101 -9.87 -13.31 16.74
CA ASP A 101 -8.47 -13.72 16.87
C ASP A 101 -8.03 -14.57 15.68
N ILE A 102 -7.98 -13.96 14.51
CA ILE A 102 -7.57 -14.63 13.28
C ILE A 102 -6.05 -14.55 13.08
N PRO A 103 -5.34 -15.68 12.88
CA PRO A 103 -3.90 -15.71 12.61
C PRO A 103 -3.44 -14.67 11.57
N VAL A 104 -2.25 -14.12 11.77
CA VAL A 104 -1.66 -13.07 10.94
C VAL A 104 -0.49 -13.62 10.12
N PRO A 105 -0.65 -13.73 8.79
CA PRO A 105 0.44 -14.05 7.88
C PRO A 105 1.42 -12.88 7.78
N MET A 106 2.69 -13.16 8.07
CA MET A 106 3.82 -12.24 8.00
C MET A 106 4.68 -12.61 6.79
N ILE A 107 4.47 -11.90 5.68
CA ILE A 107 5.01 -12.25 4.36
C ILE A 107 6.44 -11.74 4.20
N ARG A 108 7.31 -12.61 3.70
CA ARG A 108 8.73 -12.37 3.47
C ARG A 108 9.10 -12.68 2.02
N ASP A 109 10.25 -12.17 1.61
CA ASP A 109 10.76 -12.25 0.24
C ASP A 109 9.79 -11.70 -0.82
N ALA A 110 8.74 -10.96 -0.48
CA ALA A 110 7.72 -10.46 -1.42
C ALA A 110 7.71 -8.93 -1.54
N GLN A 111 8.77 -8.24 -1.11
CA GLN A 111 8.81 -6.77 -1.01
C GLN A 111 8.56 -6.04 -2.34
N TYR A 112 8.82 -6.65 -3.49
CA TYR A 112 8.49 -6.07 -4.80
C TYR A 112 6.98 -6.02 -5.07
N LEU A 113 6.17 -6.73 -4.30
CA LEU A 113 4.70 -6.63 -4.30
C LEU A 113 4.18 -5.53 -3.35
N THR A 114 5.07 -4.84 -2.63
CA THR A 114 4.72 -3.66 -1.83
C THR A 114 4.97 -2.40 -2.64
N SER A 115 4.29 -1.30 -2.30
CA SER A 115 4.47 -0.02 -2.97
C SER A 115 5.84 0.61 -2.71
N THR A 116 6.39 0.48 -1.48
CA THR A 116 7.69 1.10 -1.13
C THR A 116 8.52 0.33 -0.10
N PHE A 117 8.00 -0.71 0.54
CA PHE A 117 8.66 -1.33 1.68
C PHE A 117 9.80 -2.25 1.26
N LYS A 118 11.03 -1.75 1.38
CA LYS A 118 12.26 -2.38 0.85
C LYS A 118 13.22 -2.82 1.95
N MET A 119 12.70 -3.11 3.15
CA MET A 119 13.53 -3.32 4.33
C MET A 119 14.41 -4.58 4.25
N ASN A 120 15.63 -4.47 4.79
CA ASN A 120 16.54 -5.60 4.93
C ASN A 120 15.96 -6.66 5.88
N GLN A 121 15.73 -7.86 5.36
CA GLN A 121 15.12 -8.96 6.09
C GLN A 121 16.05 -9.72 7.06
N LYS A 122 17.32 -9.31 7.20
CA LYS A 122 18.24 -9.85 8.21
C LYS A 122 18.01 -9.26 9.61
N ILE A 123 17.21 -8.21 9.74
CA ILE A 123 16.87 -7.60 11.03
C ILE A 123 15.71 -8.35 11.71
N ASN A 124 15.21 -7.81 12.82
CA ASN A 124 14.01 -8.31 13.51
C ASN A 124 12.86 -8.63 12.52
N TRP A 125 12.28 -9.82 12.67
CA TRP A 125 11.30 -10.36 11.72
C TRP A 125 9.94 -9.67 11.81
N GLN A 126 9.52 -9.22 13.00
CA GLN A 126 8.28 -8.47 13.17
C GLN A 126 8.35 -7.13 12.44
N ARG A 127 9.53 -6.51 12.43
CA ARG A 127 9.76 -5.26 11.69
C ARG A 127 9.88 -5.48 10.19
N SER A 128 10.60 -6.54 9.76
CA SER A 128 11.02 -6.73 8.37
C SER A 128 10.13 -7.63 7.50
N SER A 129 8.98 -8.04 8.01
CA SER A 129 7.97 -8.82 7.28
C SER A 129 6.73 -7.95 7.05
N VAL A 130 5.92 -8.31 6.06
CA VAL A 130 4.69 -7.58 5.72
C VAL A 130 3.49 -8.34 6.29
N PRO A 131 2.78 -7.80 7.30
CA PRO A 131 1.50 -8.35 7.74
C PRO A 131 0.48 -8.19 6.61
N SER A 132 -0.05 -9.30 6.06
CA SER A 132 -0.90 -9.22 4.88
C SER A 132 -1.97 -10.31 4.79
N ASP A 133 -3.22 -9.87 4.56
CA ASP A 133 -4.33 -10.74 4.20
C ASP A 133 -4.37 -11.10 2.71
N ARG A 134 -3.40 -10.66 1.90
CA ARG A 134 -3.20 -11.22 0.55
C ARG A 134 -2.96 -12.73 0.59
N PHE A 135 -2.48 -13.25 1.72
CA PHE A 135 -2.45 -14.67 2.02
C PHE A 135 -3.84 -15.32 2.12
N TYR A 136 -4.92 -14.60 2.40
CA TYR A 136 -6.26 -15.19 2.46
C TYR A 136 -7.07 -14.97 1.19
N ASP A 137 -6.76 -13.93 0.41
CA ASP A 137 -7.64 -13.48 -0.66
C ASP A 137 -7.06 -13.55 -2.08
N ASP A 138 -5.75 -13.74 -2.22
CA ASP A 138 -5.10 -14.03 -3.50
C ASP A 138 -4.71 -15.51 -3.58
N PHE A 139 -5.47 -16.29 -4.36
CA PHE A 139 -5.27 -17.73 -4.48
C PHE A 139 -4.17 -18.12 -5.47
N HIS A 140 -3.68 -17.17 -6.26
CA HIS A 140 -2.63 -17.37 -7.27
C HIS A 140 -1.23 -17.28 -6.66
N LEU A 141 -1.08 -16.51 -5.58
CA LEU A 141 0.14 -16.53 -4.77
C LEU A 141 0.29 -17.88 -4.04
N GLU A 142 1.52 -18.38 -3.92
CA GLU A 142 1.83 -19.51 -3.07
C GLU A 142 2.96 -19.17 -2.11
N PHE A 143 2.96 -19.83 -0.96
CA PHE A 143 3.78 -19.46 0.18
C PHE A 143 4.36 -20.69 0.85
N ASP A 144 5.65 -20.61 1.18
CA ASP A 144 6.34 -21.63 1.95
C ASP A 144 6.34 -21.22 3.43
N PHE A 145 5.76 -22.05 4.29
CA PHE A 145 5.76 -21.81 5.73
C PHE A 145 7.18 -21.88 6.30
N ILE A 146 7.55 -20.88 7.09
CA ILE A 146 8.87 -20.82 7.73
C ILE A 146 8.79 -21.23 9.20
N LYS A 147 8.01 -20.48 9.98
CA LYS A 147 7.80 -20.71 11.42
C LYS A 147 6.68 -19.82 11.98
N GLN A 148 6.13 -20.22 13.11
CA GLN A 148 5.34 -19.34 13.97
C GLN A 148 6.26 -18.48 14.84
N ASP A 149 5.89 -17.24 15.15
CA ASP A 149 6.67 -16.40 16.05
C ASP A 149 6.67 -16.96 17.48
N SER A 150 7.83 -16.87 18.14
CA SER A 150 8.00 -17.41 19.48
C SER A 150 7.37 -16.55 20.57
N LEU A 151 7.24 -15.24 20.34
CA LEU A 151 6.69 -14.26 21.28
C LEU A 151 5.25 -13.90 20.92
N GLN A 152 5.02 -13.53 19.66
CA GLN A 152 3.70 -13.16 19.15
C GLN A 152 3.03 -14.37 18.49
N LYS A 153 2.40 -15.24 19.30
CA LYS A 153 1.88 -16.53 18.81
C LYS A 153 0.85 -16.43 17.68
N ASN A 154 0.23 -15.28 17.48
CA ASN A 154 -0.66 -15.02 16.35
C ASN A 154 0.08 -14.75 15.02
N TYR A 155 1.41 -14.60 15.01
CA TYR A 155 2.19 -14.31 13.80
C TYR A 155 2.79 -15.57 13.18
N PHE A 156 2.59 -15.73 11.88
CA PHE A 156 3.05 -16.88 11.10
C PHE A 156 3.87 -16.39 9.92
N TYR A 157 5.14 -16.77 9.86
CA TYR A 157 6.06 -16.29 8.83
C TYR A 157 6.06 -17.20 7.61
N TYR A 158 5.96 -16.56 6.45
CA TYR A 158 5.93 -17.21 5.14
C TYR A 158 6.93 -16.55 4.20
N SER A 159 7.57 -17.34 3.36
CA SER A 159 8.28 -16.84 2.18
C SER A 159 7.38 -17.01 0.95
N ILE A 160 7.40 -16.07 0.00
CA ILE A 160 6.72 -16.28 -1.27
C ILE A 160 7.42 -17.39 -2.06
N ASN A 161 6.66 -18.38 -2.50
CA ASN A 161 7.20 -19.51 -3.24
C ASN A 161 7.76 -19.00 -4.59
N PRO A 162 9.02 -19.33 -4.95
CA PRO A 162 9.66 -18.81 -6.16
C PRO A 162 9.02 -19.29 -7.45
N ASP A 163 8.34 -20.44 -7.44
CA ASP A 163 7.77 -21.08 -8.62
C ASP A 163 6.30 -20.64 -8.87
N ALA A 164 5.70 -19.90 -7.93
CA ALA A 164 4.34 -19.38 -8.01
C ALA A 164 4.23 -18.06 -8.81
N VAL A 165 2.99 -17.59 -9.01
CA VAL A 165 2.70 -16.27 -9.59
C VAL A 165 3.30 -15.17 -8.70
N GLN A 166 3.95 -14.19 -9.34
CA GLN A 166 4.68 -13.11 -8.65
C GLN A 166 4.05 -11.73 -8.89
N GLN A 167 2.73 -11.70 -9.02
CA GLN A 167 1.92 -10.51 -9.23
C GLN A 167 0.63 -10.62 -8.40
N LEU A 168 0.12 -9.49 -7.92
CA LEU A 168 -1.13 -9.46 -7.19
C LEU A 168 -2.31 -9.56 -8.17
N HIS A 169 -3.17 -10.55 -7.93
CA HIS A 169 -4.42 -10.75 -8.61
C HIS A 169 -5.43 -11.34 -7.63
N LEU A 170 -5.97 -10.50 -6.75
CA LEU A 170 -6.90 -10.92 -5.72
C LEU A 170 -8.03 -11.76 -6.32
N SER A 171 -8.22 -12.99 -5.82
CA SER A 171 -9.29 -13.89 -6.27
C SER A 171 -10.63 -13.50 -5.64
N ILE A 172 -10.57 -13.06 -4.39
CA ILE A 172 -11.67 -12.47 -3.60
C ILE A 172 -11.16 -11.19 -2.92
N TYR A 173 -12.03 -10.38 -2.33
CA TYR A 173 -11.60 -9.34 -1.38
C TYR A 173 -11.63 -9.86 0.06
N SER A 174 -10.81 -9.30 0.96
CA SER A 174 -10.89 -9.58 2.39
C SER A 174 -10.84 -8.33 3.26
N ALA A 175 -11.36 -8.46 4.49
CA ALA A 175 -11.32 -7.42 5.52
C ALA A 175 -11.16 -8.02 6.91
N ARG A 176 -10.80 -7.19 7.89
CA ARG A 176 -10.72 -7.57 9.31
C ARG A 176 -11.66 -6.79 10.20
N ILE A 177 -12.37 -7.52 11.05
CA ILE A 177 -13.08 -7.01 12.23
C ILE A 177 -12.26 -7.49 13.44
N LYS A 178 -11.15 -6.80 13.68
CA LYS A 178 -10.27 -7.01 14.84
C LYS A 178 -10.31 -5.74 15.70
N PRO A 179 -10.93 -5.73 16.88
CA PRO A 179 -10.97 -4.53 17.70
C PRO A 179 -9.56 -4.12 18.15
N PRO A 180 -9.22 -2.82 18.13
CA PRO A 180 -8.03 -2.34 18.84
C PRO A 180 -8.25 -2.44 20.36
N VAL A 181 -7.17 -2.35 21.14
CA VAL A 181 -7.28 -2.33 22.59
C VAL A 181 -7.82 -0.98 23.06
N VAL A 182 -8.99 -0.99 23.69
CA VAL A 182 -9.62 0.17 24.32
C VAL A 182 -9.62 -0.04 25.85
N PRO A 183 -9.06 0.88 26.64
CA PRO A 183 -9.06 0.75 28.10
C PRO A 183 -10.47 0.53 28.66
N GLY A 184 -10.62 -0.50 29.50
CA GLY A 184 -11.88 -0.81 30.17
C GLY A 184 -12.94 -1.54 29.32
N LYS A 185 -12.69 -1.82 28.04
CA LYS A 185 -13.59 -2.61 27.19
C LYS A 185 -12.93 -3.93 26.78
N ASP A 186 -13.67 -5.03 26.89
CA ASP A 186 -13.25 -6.31 26.32
C ASP A 186 -13.52 -6.34 24.81
N LYS A 187 -12.72 -7.11 24.09
CA LYS A 187 -12.80 -7.22 22.62
C LYS A 187 -14.14 -7.75 22.12
N TYR A 188 -14.81 -8.64 22.87
CA TYR A 188 -16.07 -9.23 22.43
C TYR A 188 -17.20 -8.19 22.52
N THR A 189 -17.19 -7.36 23.55
CA THR A 189 -18.08 -6.19 23.65
C THR A 189 -17.89 -5.25 22.47
N LEU A 190 -16.64 -4.91 22.13
CA LEU A 190 -16.36 -4.06 20.96
C LEU A 190 -16.86 -4.68 19.65
N ILE A 191 -16.69 -6.00 19.46
CA ILE A 191 -17.20 -6.71 18.27
C ILE A 191 -18.73 -6.67 18.23
N ARG A 192 -19.42 -6.95 19.34
CA ARG A 192 -20.90 -6.89 19.40
C ARG A 192 -21.41 -5.48 19.11
N GLU A 193 -20.84 -4.46 19.74
CA GLU A 193 -21.19 -3.05 19.52
C GLU A 193 -21.00 -2.67 18.05
N TYR A 194 -19.86 -3.03 17.47
CA TYR A 194 -19.57 -2.77 16.06
C TYR A 194 -20.55 -3.47 15.12
N LEU A 195 -20.80 -4.77 15.29
CA LEU A 195 -21.69 -5.53 14.41
C LEU A 195 -23.13 -5.02 14.49
N ARG A 196 -23.63 -4.65 15.68
CA ARG A 196 -24.93 -3.99 15.84
C ARG A 196 -24.98 -2.66 15.08
N LYS A 197 -23.91 -1.85 15.16
CA LYS A 197 -23.76 -0.62 14.39
C LYS A 197 -23.80 -0.88 12.88
N VAL A 198 -23.09 -1.88 12.37
CA VAL A 198 -23.10 -2.26 10.95
C VAL A 198 -24.49 -2.68 10.50
N VAL A 199 -25.17 -3.54 11.26
CA VAL A 199 -26.54 -3.97 10.95
C VAL A 199 -27.51 -2.78 10.92
N ALA A 200 -27.37 -1.83 11.85
CA ALA A 200 -28.16 -0.60 11.83
C ALA A 200 -27.82 0.27 10.62
N GLY A 201 -26.54 0.44 10.30
CA GLY A 201 -26.06 1.22 9.15
C GLY A 201 -26.56 0.68 7.81
N LYS A 202 -26.61 -0.64 7.61
CA LYS A 202 -27.15 -1.25 6.38
C LYS A 202 -28.65 -1.02 6.17
N LYS A 203 -29.40 -0.69 7.23
CA LYS A 203 -30.84 -0.35 7.14
C LYS A 203 -31.08 1.13 6.81
N GLN A 204 -30.05 1.96 6.91
CA GLN A 204 -30.14 3.38 6.63
C GLN A 204 -29.99 3.64 5.13
N GLN A 205 -30.50 4.80 4.70
CA GLN A 205 -30.20 5.33 3.39
C GLN A 205 -28.86 6.07 3.47
N ASN A 206 -27.80 5.36 3.07
CA ASN A 206 -26.44 5.86 2.96
C ASN A 206 -26.23 6.46 1.57
N SER A 207 -26.77 7.65 1.31
CA SER A 207 -26.37 8.41 0.12
C SER A 207 -24.91 8.84 0.25
N LEU A 208 -24.27 9.09 -0.90
CA LEU A 208 -22.95 9.70 -0.94
C LEU A 208 -23.17 11.12 -1.42
N ASP A 209 -23.33 12.05 -0.49
CA ASP A 209 -23.63 13.48 -0.75
C ASP A 209 -22.64 14.44 -0.06
N ASN A 210 -21.90 13.98 0.95
CA ASN A 210 -20.93 14.79 1.69
C ASN A 210 -19.60 14.08 1.88
N MET A 211 -18.52 14.68 1.39
CA MET A 211 -17.17 14.17 1.60
C MET A 211 -16.16 15.26 1.94
N PHE A 212 -15.02 14.85 2.49
CA PHE A 212 -13.85 15.70 2.54
C PHE A 212 -12.58 14.96 2.15
N VAL A 213 -11.61 15.72 1.65
CA VAL A 213 -10.26 15.27 1.33
C VAL A 213 -9.28 16.14 2.08
N SER A 214 -8.26 15.54 2.70
CA SER A 214 -7.20 16.26 3.38
C SER A 214 -5.82 15.84 2.90
N THR A 215 -4.94 16.81 2.72
CA THR A 215 -3.51 16.59 2.43
C THR A 215 -2.65 17.16 3.55
N ALA A 216 -1.92 16.28 4.22
CA ALA A 216 -0.99 16.61 5.29
C ALA A 216 0.35 17.14 4.77
N HIS A 217 1.12 17.76 5.66
CA HIS A 217 2.48 18.22 5.38
C HIS A 217 3.38 17.05 4.93
N GLY A 218 4.37 17.36 4.10
CA GLY A 218 5.30 16.40 3.51
C GLY A 218 4.71 15.41 2.50
N TYR A 219 3.37 15.37 2.29
CA TYR A 219 2.75 14.53 1.26
C TYR A 219 2.94 15.14 -0.14
N ASN A 220 3.31 14.32 -1.12
CA ASN A 220 3.58 14.75 -2.51
C ASN A 220 4.45 16.01 -2.62
N SER A 221 5.50 16.10 -1.79
CA SER A 221 6.41 17.26 -1.75
C SER A 221 5.68 18.59 -1.50
N GLU A 222 4.51 18.54 -0.84
CA GLU A 222 3.66 19.68 -0.50
C GLU A 222 3.20 20.47 -1.74
N SER A 223 3.14 19.79 -2.89
CA SER A 223 2.88 20.46 -4.16
C SER A 223 1.42 20.90 -4.28
N VAL A 224 1.22 22.21 -4.41
CA VAL A 224 -0.10 22.81 -4.63
C VAL A 224 -0.70 22.33 -5.96
N ASN A 225 0.12 22.05 -6.97
CA ASN A 225 -0.34 21.53 -8.26
C ASN A 225 -0.84 20.09 -8.15
N ALA A 226 -0.21 19.25 -7.33
CA ALA A 226 -0.70 17.90 -7.05
C ALA A 226 -2.05 17.97 -6.30
N PHE A 227 -2.14 18.83 -5.28
CA PHE A 227 -3.36 19.06 -4.52
C PHE A 227 -4.50 19.59 -5.41
N ALA A 228 -4.24 20.59 -6.27
CA ALA A 228 -5.25 21.14 -7.18
C ALA A 228 -5.67 20.14 -8.27
N GLY A 229 -4.72 19.36 -8.79
CA GLY A 229 -4.99 18.32 -9.79
C GLY A 229 -5.94 17.25 -9.28
N GLU A 230 -5.79 16.82 -8.04
CA GLU A 230 -6.70 15.84 -7.40
C GLU A 230 -8.14 16.36 -7.32
N GLN A 231 -8.35 17.64 -7.03
CA GLN A 231 -9.70 18.23 -6.99
C GLN A 231 -10.41 18.13 -8.35
N LEU A 232 -9.67 18.33 -9.44
CA LEU A 232 -10.19 18.19 -10.81
C LEU A 232 -10.54 16.74 -11.12
N ALA A 233 -9.69 15.80 -10.72
CA ALA A 233 -9.95 14.37 -10.88
C ALA A 233 -11.21 13.94 -10.11
N LEU A 234 -11.31 14.33 -8.84
CA LEU A 234 -12.46 14.02 -8.01
C LEU A 234 -13.75 14.64 -8.53
N ARG A 235 -13.69 15.80 -9.21
CA ARG A 235 -14.85 16.37 -9.89
C ARG A 235 -15.38 15.50 -11.02
N ASN A 236 -14.51 14.81 -11.75
CA ASN A 236 -14.93 13.90 -12.81
C ASN A 236 -15.32 12.52 -12.27
N GLN A 237 -14.72 12.07 -11.17
CA GLN A 237 -15.11 10.83 -10.49
C GLN A 237 -16.46 10.97 -9.76
N PHE A 238 -16.70 12.14 -9.14
CA PHE A 238 -17.89 12.45 -8.35
C PHE A 238 -18.60 13.73 -8.82
N PRO A 239 -19.12 13.78 -10.06
CA PRO A 239 -19.71 15.01 -10.60
C PRO A 239 -20.87 15.53 -9.75
N ALA A 240 -21.65 14.65 -9.12
CA ALA A 240 -22.75 15.02 -8.24
C ALA A 240 -22.29 15.77 -6.97
N MET A 241 -21.08 15.53 -6.46
CA MET A 241 -20.54 16.23 -5.27
C MET A 241 -20.39 17.75 -5.49
N PHE A 242 -20.28 18.16 -6.75
CA PHE A 242 -20.05 19.56 -7.14
C PHE A 242 -21.34 20.28 -7.56
N LEU A 243 -22.51 19.69 -7.28
CA LEU A 243 -23.82 20.30 -7.50
C LEU A 243 -24.41 20.84 -6.19
N PRO A 244 -25.25 21.90 -6.23
CA PRO A 244 -25.92 22.42 -5.05
C PRO A 244 -26.72 21.33 -4.32
N GLY A 245 -26.59 21.28 -2.99
CA GLY A 245 -27.20 20.25 -2.13
C GLY A 245 -26.20 19.23 -1.60
N ASN A 246 -25.09 19.03 -2.33
CA ASN A 246 -23.98 18.16 -1.94
C ASN A 246 -22.78 18.98 -1.46
N THR A 247 -21.85 18.33 -0.77
CA THR A 247 -20.66 19.01 -0.23
C THR A 247 -19.39 18.19 -0.46
N ILE A 248 -18.36 18.84 -1.01
CA ILE A 248 -16.98 18.38 -0.96
C ILE A 248 -16.10 19.45 -0.34
N ARG A 249 -15.32 19.09 0.69
CA ARG A 249 -14.37 20.00 1.36
C ARG A 249 -12.94 19.55 1.13
N PHE A 250 -12.06 20.49 0.80
CA PHE A 250 -10.64 20.22 0.61
C PHE A 250 -9.84 20.91 1.71
N PHE A 251 -9.10 20.13 2.48
CA PHE A 251 -8.21 20.59 3.54
C PHE A 251 -6.77 20.41 3.11
N HIS A 252 -6.01 21.49 3.12
CA HIS A 252 -4.56 21.48 2.96
C HIS A 252 -3.93 21.84 4.29
N PHE A 253 -2.80 21.21 4.66
CA PHE A 253 -2.11 21.47 5.93
C PHE A 253 -1.79 22.96 6.18
N THR A 254 -1.75 23.80 5.13
CA THR A 254 -1.54 25.25 5.28
C THR A 254 -2.81 26.04 5.66
N ASN A 255 -4.00 25.42 5.70
CA ASN A 255 -5.24 26.12 6.03
C ASN A 255 -5.32 26.54 7.51
N ASP A 256 -4.63 25.82 8.40
CA ASP A 256 -4.55 26.14 9.82
C ASP A 256 -3.23 25.60 10.41
N ARG A 257 -2.72 26.23 11.48
CA ARG A 257 -1.56 25.75 12.23
C ARG A 257 -1.84 24.43 12.96
N ALA A 258 -3.08 24.21 13.37
CA ALA A 258 -3.55 23.01 14.03
C ALA A 258 -4.79 22.46 13.30
N LEU A 259 -4.59 22.06 12.04
CA LEU A 259 -5.65 21.56 11.15
C LEU A 259 -6.40 20.36 11.74
N LYS A 260 -5.75 19.59 12.61
CA LYS A 260 -6.35 18.41 13.24
C LYS A 260 -7.73 18.68 13.83
N PHE A 261 -7.96 19.84 14.45
CA PHE A 261 -9.25 20.16 15.09
C PHE A 261 -10.37 20.31 14.06
N HIS A 262 -10.08 20.84 12.88
CA HIS A 262 -11.04 20.93 11.78
C HIS A 262 -11.35 19.56 11.19
N LEU A 263 -10.33 18.71 11.04
CA LEU A 263 -10.49 17.34 10.53
C LEU A 263 -11.32 16.49 11.50
N LEU A 264 -11.01 16.53 12.80
CA LEU A 264 -11.77 15.81 13.82
C LEU A 264 -13.23 16.28 13.88
N LYS A 265 -13.47 17.59 13.73
CA LYS A 265 -14.81 18.15 13.62
C LYS A 265 -15.53 17.68 12.36
N ALA A 266 -14.87 17.63 11.21
CA ALA A 266 -15.45 17.14 9.96
C ALA A 266 -15.78 15.63 10.05
N LEU A 267 -14.93 14.84 10.69
CA LEU A 267 -15.17 13.42 10.97
C LEU A 267 -16.37 13.21 11.89
N GLN A 268 -16.63 14.13 12.83
CA GLN A 268 -17.73 14.09 13.78
C GLN A 268 -19.11 14.37 13.18
N LEU A 269 -19.17 15.02 12.03
CA LEU A 269 -20.44 15.42 11.44
C LEU A 269 -21.27 14.18 11.04
N PRO A 270 -22.53 14.04 11.53
CA PRO A 270 -23.39 12.91 11.19
C PRO A 270 -23.62 12.72 9.69
N GLU A 271 -23.54 13.81 8.92
CA GLU A 271 -23.72 13.82 7.47
C GLU A 271 -22.47 13.48 6.68
N THR A 272 -21.27 13.39 7.28
CA THR A 272 -20.06 13.03 6.53
C THR A 272 -20.17 11.57 6.07
N ASP A 273 -20.05 11.33 4.76
CA ASP A 273 -20.18 10.01 4.16
C ASP A 273 -18.81 9.38 3.90
N LEU A 274 -17.91 10.15 3.29
CA LEU A 274 -16.57 9.72 2.89
C LEU A 274 -15.50 10.72 3.34
N ALA A 275 -14.44 10.23 3.97
CA ALA A 275 -13.25 11.01 4.27
C ALA A 275 -12.03 10.37 3.58
N ILE A 276 -11.23 11.19 2.90
CA ILE A 276 -9.95 10.77 2.32
C ILE A 276 -8.85 11.58 2.99
N MET A 277 -7.87 10.91 3.58
CA MET A 277 -6.81 11.56 4.34
C MET A 277 -5.46 11.08 3.82
N HIS A 278 -4.74 11.96 3.13
CA HIS A 278 -3.42 11.72 2.59
C HIS A 278 -2.35 12.28 3.51
N GLY A 279 -1.33 11.48 3.82
CA GLY A 279 -0.23 11.96 4.65
C GLY A 279 0.81 10.93 5.03
N HIS A 280 1.62 11.31 5.99
CA HIS A 280 2.49 10.37 6.70
C HIS A 280 1.79 9.90 7.97
N GLY A 281 2.31 8.83 8.57
CA GLY A 281 1.75 8.30 9.80
C GLY A 281 2.62 7.19 10.38
N ASP A 282 2.26 6.81 11.59
CA ASP A 282 2.70 5.59 12.24
C ASP A 282 1.46 4.80 12.71
N SER A 283 1.68 3.70 13.43
CA SER A 283 0.60 2.88 13.98
C SER A 283 -0.35 3.62 14.91
N ASP A 284 0.06 4.68 15.61
CA ASP A 284 -0.75 5.39 16.61
C ASP A 284 -0.95 6.88 16.33
N ILE A 285 -0.44 7.39 15.21
CA ILE A 285 -0.47 8.82 14.86
C ILE A 285 -0.65 9.04 13.36
N GLN A 286 -1.46 10.04 13.01
CA GLN A 286 -1.52 10.63 11.68
C GLN A 286 -0.80 11.98 11.72
N LEU A 287 0.26 12.11 10.90
CA LEU A 287 0.99 13.37 10.80
C LEU A 287 0.18 14.34 9.93
N ILE A 288 -0.23 15.49 10.48
CA ILE A 288 -1.10 16.46 9.80
C ILE A 288 -0.33 17.73 9.49
N ASN A 289 0.16 18.44 10.51
CA ASN A 289 0.87 19.71 10.36
C ASN A 289 2.37 19.59 10.65
N GLY A 290 3.17 20.32 9.88
CA GLY A 290 4.54 20.66 10.26
C GLY A 290 4.57 21.93 11.10
N TYR A 291 5.77 22.38 11.46
CA TYR A 291 5.93 23.74 12.00
C TYR A 291 5.41 24.78 11.01
N PRO A 292 4.71 25.83 11.49
CA PRO A 292 3.90 26.69 10.66
C PRO A 292 4.75 27.48 9.67
N TYR A 293 4.23 27.67 8.45
CA TYR A 293 4.86 28.49 7.42
C TYR A 293 4.62 29.96 7.72
N VAL A 294 5.63 30.60 8.31
CA VAL A 294 5.54 31.97 8.83
C VAL A 294 6.70 32.80 8.30
N SER A 295 6.38 34.04 7.90
CA SER A 295 7.36 35.05 7.50
C SER A 295 7.70 36.04 8.61
N SER A 296 6.95 36.01 9.73
CA SER A 296 7.20 36.85 10.90
C SER A 296 8.53 36.44 11.56
N PRO A 297 9.51 37.36 11.70
CA PRO A 297 10.81 37.02 12.30
C PRO A 297 10.70 36.37 13.68
N THR A 298 9.73 36.80 14.50
CA THR A 298 9.49 36.24 15.83
C THR A 298 9.04 34.78 15.77
N GLU A 299 8.12 34.45 14.87
CA GLU A 299 7.58 33.10 14.75
C GLU A 299 8.58 32.18 14.02
N SER A 300 9.29 32.69 13.02
CA SER A 300 10.38 31.95 12.37
C SER A 300 11.49 31.61 13.38
N LYS A 301 11.84 32.56 14.26
CA LYS A 301 12.76 32.30 15.38
C LYS A 301 12.21 31.23 16.33
N GLU A 302 10.92 31.27 16.66
CA GLU A 302 10.31 30.26 17.53
C GLU A 302 10.33 28.85 16.92
N ASN A 303 10.10 28.70 15.62
CA ASN A 303 10.25 27.41 14.93
C ASN A 303 11.67 26.85 15.08
N ILE A 304 12.70 27.69 14.93
CA ILE A 304 14.10 27.30 15.12
C ILE A 304 14.36 26.93 16.58
N LEU A 305 13.85 27.73 17.54
CA LEU A 305 13.99 27.44 18.97
C LEU A 305 13.37 26.07 19.32
N ARG A 306 12.14 25.79 18.87
CA ARG A 306 11.49 24.48 19.09
C ARG A 306 12.31 23.33 18.53
N TYR A 307 12.83 23.48 17.29
CA TYR A 307 13.71 22.49 16.68
C TYR A 307 14.96 22.26 17.55
N LEU A 308 15.68 23.31 17.91
CA LEU A 308 16.89 23.23 18.74
C LEU A 308 16.61 22.57 20.09
N ARG A 309 15.57 23.02 20.81
CA ARG A 309 15.16 22.44 22.09
C ARG A 309 14.85 20.95 21.94
N SER A 310 14.16 20.53 20.87
CA SER A 310 13.89 19.12 20.60
C SER A 310 15.18 18.29 20.44
N LYS A 311 16.21 18.84 19.78
CA LYS A 311 17.48 18.15 19.57
C LYS A 311 18.29 18.03 20.85
N ILE A 312 18.24 19.04 21.72
CA ILE A 312 18.90 18.98 23.03
C ILE A 312 18.22 17.98 23.96
N ARG A 313 16.88 17.93 23.99
CA ARG A 313 16.14 16.89 24.72
C ARG A 313 16.48 15.49 24.23
N ALA A 314 16.47 15.27 22.92
CA ALA A 314 16.85 13.98 22.34
C ALA A 314 18.30 13.58 22.67
N ALA A 315 19.21 14.54 22.76
CA ALA A 315 20.58 14.30 23.20
C ALA A 315 20.63 13.83 24.67
N GLN A 316 19.90 14.51 25.57
CA GLN A 316 19.78 14.11 26.98
C GLN A 316 19.20 12.70 27.13
N GLU A 317 18.07 12.41 26.46
CA GLU A 317 17.40 11.11 26.49
C GLU A 317 18.30 9.99 25.98
N SER A 318 19.16 10.29 25.00
CA SER A 318 20.13 9.35 24.45
C SER A 318 21.44 9.26 25.24
N GLY A 319 21.55 9.94 26.39
CA GLY A 319 22.77 9.99 27.21
C GLY A 319 23.97 10.66 26.51
N LYS A 320 23.73 11.51 25.52
CA LYS A 320 24.78 12.24 24.79
C LYS A 320 25.17 13.52 25.55
N ASP A 321 26.41 13.97 25.33
CA ASP A 321 26.91 15.24 25.88
C ASP A 321 26.09 16.43 25.34
N ILE A 322 25.38 17.10 26.24
CA ILE A 322 24.52 18.25 25.95
C ILE A 322 25.35 19.46 25.51
N ALA A 323 26.51 19.71 26.11
CA ALA A 323 27.36 20.85 25.75
C ALA A 323 27.92 20.68 24.34
N ALA A 324 28.38 19.46 24.01
CA ALA A 324 28.81 19.13 22.66
C ALA A 324 27.64 19.22 21.65
N ALA A 325 26.44 18.76 22.02
CA ALA A 325 25.26 18.89 21.17
C ALA A 325 24.91 20.37 20.89
N LYS A 326 24.92 21.23 21.93
CA LYS A 326 24.71 22.67 21.79
C LYS A 326 25.73 23.32 20.85
N ALA A 327 27.03 23.08 21.08
CA ALA A 327 28.11 23.62 20.25
C ALA A 327 28.00 23.16 18.77
N ASN A 328 27.58 21.91 18.55
CA ASN A 328 27.37 21.39 17.20
C ASN A 328 26.23 22.14 16.47
N TYR A 329 25.10 22.38 17.13
CA TYR A 329 23.97 23.07 16.51
C TYR A 329 24.19 24.57 16.36
N GLU A 330 24.91 25.21 17.27
CA GLU A 330 25.38 26.59 17.12
C GLU A 330 26.19 26.74 15.84
N LYS A 331 27.19 25.87 15.62
CA LYS A 331 28.02 25.89 14.41
C LYS A 331 27.25 25.50 13.15
N TYR A 332 26.36 24.51 13.24
CA TYR A 332 25.63 23.98 12.09
C TYR A 332 24.58 24.96 11.54
N LEU A 333 23.87 25.65 12.43
CA LEU A 333 22.80 26.59 12.06
C LEU A 333 23.21 28.06 12.13
N ASP A 334 24.40 28.37 12.65
CA ASP A 334 24.90 29.73 12.88
C ASP A 334 23.96 30.54 13.80
N VAL A 335 23.65 29.96 14.97
CA VAL A 335 22.71 30.53 15.96
C VAL A 335 23.33 30.60 17.36
N PRO A 336 23.00 31.61 18.19
CA PRO A 336 23.57 31.73 19.53
C PRO A 336 23.28 30.51 20.41
N VAL A 337 24.29 30.03 21.15
CA VAL A 337 24.11 28.92 22.11
C VAL A 337 22.97 29.15 23.11
N SER A 338 22.70 30.42 23.47
CA SER A 338 21.66 30.80 24.43
C SER A 338 20.23 30.44 23.99
N TRP A 339 20.02 30.17 22.69
CA TRP A 339 18.76 29.70 22.15
C TRP A 339 18.39 28.28 22.63
N MET A 340 19.33 27.57 23.25
CA MET A 340 19.18 26.21 23.75
C MET A 340 19.18 26.13 25.29
N ASP A 341 19.27 27.25 26.00
CA ASP A 341 19.46 27.25 27.47
C ASP A 341 18.23 26.78 28.23
N ASN A 342 17.03 27.13 27.75
CA ASN A 342 15.76 26.69 28.32
C ASN A 342 15.25 25.36 27.74
N ALA A 343 16.07 24.61 26.98
CA ALA A 343 15.62 23.36 26.34
C ALA A 343 15.11 22.30 27.32
N LEU A 344 15.63 22.34 28.55
CA LEU A 344 15.32 21.41 29.65
C LEU A 344 14.47 22.06 30.76
N ASP A 345 13.96 23.28 30.52
CA ASP A 345 13.02 23.93 31.44
C ASP A 345 11.67 23.17 31.40
N PRO A 346 11.15 22.67 32.53
CA PRO A 346 9.91 21.90 32.56
C PRO A 346 8.69 22.61 31.95
N ALA A 347 8.57 23.94 32.10
CA ALA A 347 7.46 24.70 31.53
C ALA A 347 7.57 24.74 30.00
N VAL A 348 8.78 24.98 29.48
CA VAL A 348 9.03 25.01 28.03
C VAL A 348 8.86 23.64 27.40
N MET A 349 9.29 22.59 28.10
CA MET A 349 9.07 21.20 27.67
C MET A 349 7.58 20.88 27.55
N LYS A 350 6.78 21.30 28.54
CA LYS A 350 5.34 21.13 28.52
C LYS A 350 4.68 21.90 27.37
N ASP A 351 5.08 23.15 27.16
CA ASP A 351 4.54 23.99 26.07
C ASP A 351 4.90 23.45 24.69
N ASP A 352 6.13 22.97 24.50
CA ASP A 352 6.54 22.27 23.27
C ASP A 352 5.77 20.97 23.05
N SER A 353 5.54 20.21 24.12
CA SER A 353 4.79 18.96 24.06
C SER A 353 3.34 19.19 23.65
N ILE A 354 2.65 20.15 24.28
CA ILE A 354 1.28 20.53 23.92
C ILE A 354 1.22 21.03 22.47
N PHE A 355 2.18 21.87 22.06
CA PHE A 355 2.24 22.39 20.70
C PHE A 355 2.37 21.26 19.68
N ASN A 356 3.35 20.35 19.86
CA ASN A 356 3.56 19.23 18.95
C ASN A 356 2.36 18.28 18.93
N HIS A 357 1.76 17.98 20.09
CA HIS A 357 0.56 17.16 20.16
C HIS A 357 -0.63 17.80 19.41
N HIS A 358 -0.69 19.12 19.29
CA HIS A 358 -1.72 19.81 18.51
C HIS A 358 -1.49 19.79 17.00
N LEU A 359 -0.31 19.39 16.53
CA LEU A 359 -0.02 19.31 15.10
C LEU A 359 -0.62 18.06 14.44
N ASP A 360 -0.85 17.00 15.22
CA ASP A 360 -1.11 15.66 14.70
C ASP A 360 -2.32 15.00 15.37
N ILE A 361 -2.93 14.03 14.67
CA ILE A 361 -4.06 13.26 15.20
C ILE A 361 -3.53 12.01 15.89
N HIS A 362 -3.83 11.88 17.18
CA HIS A 362 -3.48 10.70 18.00
C HIS A 362 -4.69 9.76 18.16
N ILE A 363 -4.46 8.52 18.60
CA ILE A 363 -5.52 7.56 18.94
C ILE A 363 -6.56 8.18 19.89
N GLU A 364 -6.11 8.90 20.91
CA GLU A 364 -6.96 9.52 21.92
C GLU A 364 -7.89 10.56 21.30
N ASP A 365 -7.44 11.28 20.27
CA ASP A 365 -8.26 12.22 19.53
C ASP A 365 -9.38 11.50 18.76
N ILE A 366 -9.11 10.32 18.16
CA ILE A 366 -10.14 9.53 17.46
C ILE A 366 -11.18 8.98 18.42
N ILE A 367 -10.75 8.46 19.58
CA ILE A 367 -11.64 7.98 20.63
C ILE A 367 -12.57 9.11 21.09
N ALA A 368 -12.01 10.30 21.35
CA ALA A 368 -12.78 11.47 21.75
C ALA A 368 -13.70 11.97 20.63
N ALA A 369 -13.23 11.92 19.38
CA ALA A 369 -13.96 12.42 18.24
C ALA A 369 -15.21 11.60 17.95
N ARG A 370 -15.17 10.26 18.07
CA ARG A 370 -16.27 9.37 17.66
C ARG A 370 -16.69 9.60 16.19
N PRO A 371 -15.81 9.27 15.22
CA PRO A 371 -16.06 9.55 13.80
C PRO A 371 -17.39 9.00 13.29
N ASN A 372 -18.15 9.84 12.58
CA ASN A 372 -19.39 9.52 11.89
C ASN A 372 -19.22 9.23 10.40
N ALA A 373 -18.12 9.71 9.77
CA ALA A 373 -17.75 9.38 8.39
C ALA A 373 -17.93 7.89 8.10
N ARG A 374 -18.83 7.49 7.20
CA ARG A 374 -19.17 6.06 6.98
C ARG A 374 -17.99 5.25 6.48
N MET A 375 -17.25 5.83 5.53
CA MET A 375 -16.01 5.30 4.99
C MET A 375 -14.87 6.29 5.21
N VAL A 376 -13.73 5.80 5.66
CA VAL A 376 -12.50 6.58 5.80
C VAL A 376 -11.36 5.89 5.04
N LEU A 377 -10.72 6.60 4.13
CA LEU A 377 -9.51 6.16 3.44
C LEU A 377 -8.30 6.88 4.06
N LEU A 378 -7.44 6.12 4.74
CA LEU A 378 -6.20 6.59 5.35
C LEU A 378 -5.02 6.20 4.44
N ASP A 379 -4.64 7.11 3.54
CA ASP A 379 -3.46 6.98 2.70
C ASP A 379 -2.21 7.46 3.47
N ASN A 380 -1.89 6.71 4.53
CA ASN A 380 -0.79 6.95 5.43
C ASN A 380 -0.06 5.64 5.74
N CYS A 381 1.25 5.75 5.98
CA CYS A 381 2.07 4.63 6.44
C CYS A 381 1.58 4.08 7.79
N LEU A 382 1.61 2.76 7.96
CA LEU A 382 1.43 2.02 9.23
C LEU A 382 0.13 2.21 10.01
N THR A 383 -0.74 3.16 9.67
CA THR A 383 -2.02 3.42 10.38
C THR A 383 -2.94 2.19 10.43
N GLY A 384 -2.80 1.30 9.45
CA GLY A 384 -3.49 0.04 9.31
C GLY A 384 -2.74 -1.17 9.84
N SER A 385 -1.80 -1.00 10.77
CA SER A 385 -1.01 -2.07 11.41
C SER A 385 -1.86 -3.02 12.28
N PHE A 386 -2.85 -3.68 11.69
CA PHE A 386 -3.84 -4.54 12.36
C PHE A 386 -3.21 -5.69 13.15
N HIS A 387 -1.96 -6.03 12.87
CA HIS A 387 -1.21 -7.03 13.63
C HIS A 387 -0.88 -6.56 15.06
N LEU A 388 -0.91 -5.25 15.33
CA LEU A 388 -0.70 -4.64 16.64
C LEU A 388 -2.01 -4.48 17.41
N ASP A 389 -1.89 -4.30 18.72
CA ASP A 389 -3.02 -4.06 19.63
C ASP A 389 -3.53 -2.63 19.53
N ARG A 390 -2.61 -1.67 19.39
CA ARG A 390 -2.90 -0.26 19.16
C ARG A 390 -2.53 0.06 17.73
N TYR A 391 -3.55 0.27 16.90
CA TYR A 391 -3.39 0.71 15.52
C TYR A 391 -4.54 1.64 15.15
N LEU A 392 -4.19 2.79 14.58
CA LEU A 392 -5.05 3.97 14.47
C LEU A 392 -6.34 3.69 13.68
N ALA A 393 -6.22 3.00 12.55
CA ALA A 393 -7.37 2.69 11.68
C ALA A 393 -8.44 1.84 12.38
N GLY A 394 -8.09 1.04 13.39
CA GLY A 394 -9.05 0.25 14.16
C GLY A 394 -9.98 1.11 15.02
N TYR A 395 -9.54 2.29 15.47
CA TYR A 395 -10.34 3.14 16.35
C TYR A 395 -11.47 3.89 15.63
N TYR A 396 -11.47 3.92 14.29
CA TYR A 396 -12.55 4.50 13.50
C TYR A 396 -13.82 3.61 13.53
N PRO A 397 -13.79 2.37 12.99
CA PRO A 397 -14.98 1.51 12.95
C PRO A 397 -15.38 1.06 14.35
N PHE A 398 -14.46 0.91 15.30
CA PHE A 398 -14.81 0.55 16.69
C PHE A 398 -15.14 1.74 17.59
N SER A 399 -15.19 2.97 17.05
CA SER A 399 -15.69 4.12 17.80
C SER A 399 -17.20 4.03 18.05
N GLU A 400 -17.69 4.81 19.00
CA GLU A 400 -19.12 5.01 19.26
C GLU A 400 -19.83 5.83 18.17
N GLY A 401 -19.08 6.40 17.22
CA GLY A 401 -19.64 7.13 16.08
C GLY A 401 -20.13 6.22 14.96
N GLY A 402 -20.63 6.81 13.89
CA GLY A 402 -21.25 6.16 12.73
C GLY A 402 -20.31 5.51 11.71
N ASN A 403 -18.98 5.57 11.87
CA ASN A 403 -18.05 4.93 10.94
C ASN A 403 -18.28 3.42 10.83
N ILE A 404 -18.32 2.92 9.59
CA ILE A 404 -18.55 1.52 9.25
C ILE A 404 -17.25 0.85 8.80
N VAL A 405 -16.46 1.55 7.99
CA VAL A 405 -15.30 0.97 7.34
C VAL A 405 -14.15 1.98 7.24
N SER A 406 -12.94 1.46 7.40
CA SER A 406 -11.71 2.21 7.17
C SER A 406 -10.77 1.40 6.26
N VAL A 407 -10.03 2.07 5.39
CA VAL A 407 -8.99 1.46 4.55
C VAL A 407 -7.66 2.09 4.90
N ALA A 408 -6.65 1.27 5.19
CA ALA A 408 -5.36 1.74 5.72
C ALA A 408 -4.22 0.74 5.44
N ASN A 409 -2.97 1.14 5.71
CA ASN A 409 -1.79 0.35 5.37
C ASN A 409 -1.07 -0.26 6.58
N SER A 410 -0.67 -1.53 6.51
CA SER A 410 0.00 -2.27 7.59
C SER A 410 1.49 -1.97 7.74
N ILE A 411 2.10 -1.35 6.74
CA ILE A 411 3.50 -0.91 6.68
C ILE A 411 3.59 0.41 5.91
N GLY A 412 4.80 0.88 5.60
CA GLY A 412 5.02 2.10 4.81
C GLY A 412 4.48 1.97 3.39
N VAL A 413 3.85 3.05 2.90
CA VAL A 413 3.21 3.15 1.59
C VAL A 413 3.88 4.24 0.73
N LEU A 414 3.87 4.09 -0.60
CA LEU A 414 4.39 5.09 -1.52
C LEU A 414 3.40 6.26 -1.67
N GLN A 415 3.89 7.50 -1.59
CA GLN A 415 3.05 8.70 -1.75
C GLN A 415 2.45 8.87 -3.17
N ASP A 416 3.09 8.29 -4.19
CA ASP A 416 2.66 8.43 -5.59
C ASP A 416 1.68 7.33 -6.03
N LEU A 417 1.09 6.59 -5.09
CA LEU A 417 0.00 5.67 -5.43
C LEU A 417 -1.24 6.43 -5.90
N TRP A 418 -2.04 5.79 -6.75
CA TRP A 418 -3.37 6.29 -7.07
C TRP A 418 -4.39 5.76 -6.06
N ALA A 419 -4.37 6.28 -4.84
CA ALA A 419 -5.22 5.77 -3.76
C ALA A 419 -6.73 5.89 -4.07
N THR A 420 -7.11 6.73 -5.03
CA THR A 420 -8.48 6.98 -5.49
C THR A 420 -8.83 6.31 -6.82
N GLU A 421 -8.02 5.36 -7.31
CA GLU A 421 -8.33 4.57 -8.51
C GLU A 421 -9.74 3.98 -8.41
N LEU A 422 -10.59 4.28 -9.41
CA LEU A 422 -11.97 3.82 -9.50
C LEU A 422 -12.86 4.15 -8.30
N LEU A 423 -12.50 5.13 -7.46
CA LEU A 423 -13.24 5.46 -6.24
C LEU A 423 -14.64 6.03 -6.55
N GLY A 424 -14.83 6.67 -7.72
CA GLY A 424 -16.12 7.15 -8.21
C GLY A 424 -17.19 6.04 -8.31
N LEU A 425 -16.77 4.78 -8.45
CA LEU A 425 -17.67 3.62 -8.44
C LEU A 425 -18.52 3.50 -7.18
N MET A 426 -18.09 4.09 -6.06
CA MET A 426 -18.84 4.15 -4.81
C MET A 426 -20.21 4.78 -4.97
N GLN A 427 -20.34 5.83 -5.80
CA GLN A 427 -21.61 6.51 -6.05
C GLN A 427 -22.62 5.63 -6.82
N HIS A 428 -22.13 4.52 -7.40
CA HIS A 428 -22.94 3.53 -8.11
C HIS A 428 -23.24 2.29 -7.27
N GLY A 429 -22.97 2.35 -5.96
CA GLY A 429 -23.27 1.28 -5.01
C GLY A 429 -22.33 0.08 -5.11
N VAL A 430 -21.15 0.25 -5.72
CA VAL A 430 -20.10 -0.77 -5.65
C VAL A 430 -19.69 -0.97 -4.19
N ARG A 431 -19.62 -2.23 -3.77
CA ARG A 431 -19.18 -2.60 -2.42
C ARG A 431 -17.72 -2.22 -2.23
N VAL A 432 -17.37 -1.77 -1.02
CA VAL A 432 -15.99 -1.39 -0.69
C VAL A 432 -15.00 -2.50 -1.04
N GLY A 433 -15.35 -3.76 -0.77
CA GLY A 433 -14.53 -4.92 -1.13
C GLY A 433 -14.30 -5.09 -2.63
N ASN A 434 -15.32 -4.86 -3.47
CA ASN A 434 -15.18 -4.96 -4.92
C ASN A 434 -14.29 -3.84 -5.48
N TRP A 435 -14.47 -2.60 -4.99
CA TRP A 435 -13.58 -1.49 -5.33
C TRP A 435 -12.14 -1.75 -4.88
N PHE A 436 -11.97 -2.22 -3.64
CA PHE A 436 -10.67 -2.40 -3.01
C PHE A 436 -9.71 -3.30 -3.80
N ARG A 437 -10.22 -4.28 -4.57
CA ARG A 437 -9.41 -5.15 -5.42
C ARG A 437 -8.56 -4.40 -6.43
N HIS A 438 -8.93 -3.17 -6.77
CA HIS A 438 -8.22 -2.33 -7.73
C HIS A 438 -7.01 -1.61 -7.11
N ILE A 439 -7.07 -1.29 -5.81
CA ILE A 439 -6.02 -0.54 -5.12
C ILE A 439 -5.13 -1.39 -4.19
N ALA A 440 -5.40 -2.70 -4.11
CA ALA A 440 -4.79 -3.57 -3.11
C ALA A 440 -3.30 -3.86 -3.37
N TYR A 441 -2.45 -3.44 -2.44
CA TYR A 441 -1.07 -3.95 -2.29
C TYR A 441 -1.00 -5.02 -1.19
N LEU A 442 0.19 -5.57 -0.92
CA LEU A 442 0.38 -6.44 0.25
C LEU A 442 0.02 -5.72 1.55
N GLU A 443 0.31 -4.43 1.64
CA GLU A 443 0.12 -3.63 2.84
C GLU A 443 -1.25 -2.99 2.99
N THR A 444 -2.06 -2.90 1.96
CA THR A 444 -3.35 -2.21 2.03
C THR A 444 -4.42 -3.15 2.55
N HIS A 445 -5.24 -2.73 3.52
CA HIS A 445 -6.27 -3.58 4.15
C HIS A 445 -7.56 -2.81 4.43
N ILE A 446 -8.66 -3.54 4.49
CA ILE A 446 -9.96 -3.06 4.96
C ILE A 446 -10.14 -3.42 6.44
N MET A 447 -10.48 -2.43 7.25
CA MET A 447 -10.92 -2.60 8.64
C MET A 447 -12.43 -2.34 8.70
N GLY A 448 -13.18 -3.34 9.17
CA GLY A 448 -14.63 -3.30 9.25
C GLY A 448 -15.33 -4.12 8.16
N ASP A 449 -16.49 -3.64 7.70
CA ASP A 449 -17.39 -4.34 6.79
C ASP A 449 -17.06 -4.03 5.32
N PRO A 450 -16.50 -4.99 4.57
CA PRO A 450 -16.17 -4.79 3.15
C PRO A 450 -17.40 -4.84 2.25
N THR A 451 -18.56 -5.27 2.76
CA THR A 451 -19.82 -5.34 2.01
C THR A 451 -20.62 -4.04 2.12
N PHE A 452 -20.12 -3.05 2.87
CA PHE A 452 -20.69 -1.71 2.87
C PHE A 452 -20.69 -1.14 1.44
N SER A 453 -21.78 -0.45 1.10
CA SER A 453 -21.94 0.26 -0.17
C SER A 453 -22.85 1.46 0.07
N PHE A 454 -22.60 2.55 -0.65
CA PHE A 454 -23.52 3.67 -0.71
C PHE A 454 -24.73 3.32 -1.58
N ASN A 455 -25.85 4.00 -1.37
CA ASN A 455 -27.03 3.83 -2.21
C ASN A 455 -26.74 4.34 -3.63
N SER A 456 -27.17 3.56 -4.62
CA SER A 456 -27.04 3.89 -6.03
C SER A 456 -28.39 4.28 -6.62
N SER A 457 -28.40 5.32 -7.44
CA SER A 457 -29.52 5.62 -8.35
C SER A 457 -29.35 4.95 -9.73
N SER A 458 -28.21 4.30 -9.97
CA SER A 458 -27.91 3.63 -11.24
C SER A 458 -28.81 2.40 -11.43
N LYS A 459 -29.32 2.23 -12.65
CA LYS A 459 -30.00 0.99 -13.05
C LYS A 459 -29.03 -0.16 -13.32
N LEU A 460 -27.76 0.15 -13.60
CA LEU A 460 -26.72 -0.84 -13.83
C LEU A 460 -26.15 -1.28 -12.49
N ASP A 461 -26.38 -2.54 -12.12
CA ASP A 461 -25.74 -3.17 -10.97
C ASP A 461 -24.29 -3.50 -11.31
N LEU A 462 -23.38 -2.60 -10.90
CA LEU A 462 -21.95 -2.76 -11.14
C LEU A 462 -21.32 -3.88 -10.31
N ASN A 463 -21.87 -4.23 -9.13
CA ASN A 463 -21.35 -5.40 -8.39
C ASN A 463 -21.61 -6.68 -9.19
N ALA A 464 -22.83 -6.83 -9.71
CA ALA A 464 -23.15 -7.98 -10.57
C ALA A 464 -22.36 -7.96 -11.89
N ALA A 465 -22.03 -6.80 -12.43
CA ALA A 465 -21.18 -6.69 -13.62
C ALA A 465 -19.74 -7.13 -13.32
N ILE A 466 -19.14 -6.63 -12.23
CA ILE A 466 -17.76 -6.93 -11.82
C ILE A 466 -17.58 -8.43 -11.52
N THR A 467 -18.54 -9.04 -10.83
CA THR A 467 -18.45 -10.46 -10.45
C THR A 467 -19.05 -11.41 -11.50
N GLY A 468 -19.77 -10.87 -12.47
CA GLY A 468 -20.35 -11.60 -13.59
C GLY A 468 -19.34 -11.96 -14.68
N ARG A 469 -19.68 -12.97 -15.49
CA ARG A 469 -18.89 -13.38 -16.67
C ARG A 469 -19.35 -12.65 -17.93
N HIS A 470 -19.27 -11.32 -17.91
CA HIS A 470 -19.60 -10.48 -19.07
C HIS A 470 -18.51 -10.53 -20.15
N ASP A 471 -18.92 -10.46 -21.41
CA ASP A 471 -18.03 -10.51 -22.57
C ASP A 471 -17.41 -9.13 -22.90
N ALA A 472 -16.51 -9.11 -23.89
CA ALA A 472 -15.88 -7.87 -24.32
C ALA A 472 -16.88 -6.87 -24.94
N ALA A 473 -18.00 -7.32 -25.51
CA ALA A 473 -18.99 -6.44 -26.12
C ALA A 473 -19.73 -5.62 -25.06
N PHE A 474 -20.11 -6.25 -23.95
CA PHE A 474 -20.69 -5.57 -22.79
C PHE A 474 -19.77 -4.48 -22.26
N TRP A 475 -18.51 -4.81 -21.93
CA TRP A 475 -17.58 -3.81 -21.38
C TRP A 475 -17.27 -2.69 -22.38
N LYS A 476 -17.12 -2.99 -23.67
CA LYS A 476 -16.99 -1.95 -24.72
C LYS A 476 -18.19 -1.01 -24.78
N SER A 477 -19.40 -1.49 -24.47
CA SER A 477 -20.58 -0.63 -24.44
C SER A 477 -20.50 0.42 -23.33
N LEU A 478 -19.86 0.09 -22.20
CA LEU A 478 -19.68 1.01 -21.08
C LEU A 478 -18.65 2.11 -21.35
N LEU A 479 -17.78 1.95 -22.35
CA LEU A 479 -16.88 3.03 -22.78
C LEU A 479 -17.61 4.24 -23.38
N LYS A 480 -18.91 4.12 -23.68
CA LYS A 480 -19.74 5.17 -24.27
C LYS A 480 -20.54 5.97 -23.23
N THR A 481 -20.43 5.63 -21.94
CA THR A 481 -21.11 6.38 -20.87
C THR A 481 -20.43 7.74 -20.68
N THR A 482 -21.09 8.68 -20.00
CA THR A 482 -20.51 9.96 -19.58
C THR A 482 -19.96 9.89 -18.16
N ASP A 483 -19.42 8.74 -17.79
CA ASP A 483 -18.96 8.45 -16.43
C ASP A 483 -17.51 7.95 -16.46
N ALA A 484 -16.62 8.74 -15.88
CA ALA A 484 -15.18 8.55 -15.99
C ALA A 484 -14.72 7.21 -15.40
N ASP A 485 -15.28 6.82 -14.25
CA ASP A 485 -14.85 5.64 -13.53
C ASP A 485 -15.55 4.37 -14.03
N VAL A 486 -16.77 4.47 -14.58
CA VAL A 486 -17.37 3.36 -15.34
C VAL A 486 -16.59 3.09 -16.64
N GLN A 487 -16.13 4.13 -17.34
CA GLN A 487 -15.25 3.96 -18.50
C GLN A 487 -13.92 3.31 -18.08
N ALA A 488 -13.29 3.80 -17.01
CA ALA A 488 -12.04 3.25 -16.49
C ALA A 488 -12.20 1.77 -16.08
N LEU A 489 -13.26 1.43 -15.34
CA LEU A 489 -13.59 0.04 -14.98
C LEU A 489 -13.73 -0.84 -16.23
N ALA A 490 -14.39 -0.33 -17.28
CA ALA A 490 -14.52 -1.07 -18.52
C ALA A 490 -13.17 -1.36 -19.19
N LEU A 491 -12.21 -0.43 -19.14
CA LEU A 491 -10.84 -0.69 -19.61
C LEU A 491 -10.21 -1.82 -18.82
N VAL A 492 -10.25 -1.78 -17.48
CA VAL A 492 -9.74 -2.85 -16.61
C VAL A 492 -10.32 -4.21 -16.99
N GLN A 493 -11.64 -4.27 -17.17
CA GLN A 493 -12.35 -5.52 -17.42
C GLN A 493 -12.17 -6.07 -18.83
N LEU A 494 -11.74 -5.24 -19.80
CA LEU A 494 -11.39 -5.68 -21.15
C LEU A 494 -10.03 -6.38 -21.20
N ALA A 495 -9.17 -6.22 -20.18
CA ALA A 495 -7.92 -6.95 -20.08
C ALA A 495 -8.17 -8.47 -20.10
N GLY A 496 -7.46 -9.17 -21.00
CA GLY A 496 -7.63 -10.61 -21.19
C GLY A 496 -8.93 -11.05 -21.88
N LYS A 497 -9.83 -10.12 -22.25
CA LYS A 497 -11.05 -10.41 -23.04
C LYS A 497 -10.96 -9.99 -24.51
N MET A 498 -9.88 -9.31 -24.87
CA MET A 498 -9.59 -8.84 -26.22
C MET A 498 -8.24 -9.41 -26.68
N ASP A 499 -8.07 -9.46 -28.00
CA ASP A 499 -6.73 -9.61 -28.58
C ASP A 499 -5.80 -8.51 -28.04
N LYS A 500 -4.55 -8.88 -27.71
CA LYS A 500 -3.59 -7.97 -27.05
C LYS A 500 -3.29 -6.73 -27.90
N ALA A 501 -3.17 -6.86 -29.22
CA ALA A 501 -2.87 -5.73 -30.10
C ALA A 501 -4.09 -4.80 -30.24
N ALA A 502 -5.29 -5.39 -30.36
CA ALA A 502 -6.54 -4.62 -30.39
C ALA A 502 -6.78 -3.87 -29.07
N TYR A 503 -6.50 -4.51 -27.93
CA TYR A 503 -6.61 -3.90 -26.60
C TYR A 503 -5.61 -2.75 -26.45
N SER A 504 -4.34 -2.97 -26.81
CA SER A 504 -3.31 -1.92 -26.82
C SER A 504 -3.72 -0.70 -27.64
N THR A 505 -4.27 -0.92 -28.84
CA THR A 505 -4.75 0.15 -29.72
C THR A 505 -5.90 0.92 -29.07
N LEU A 506 -6.87 0.21 -28.48
CA LEU A 506 -7.98 0.81 -27.75
C LEU A 506 -7.51 1.70 -26.59
N LEU A 507 -6.54 1.22 -25.79
CA LEU A 507 -6.01 1.99 -24.67
C LEU A 507 -5.30 3.26 -25.14
N LYS A 508 -4.47 3.15 -26.19
CA LYS A 508 -3.79 4.30 -26.80
C LYS A 508 -4.80 5.33 -27.31
N ASP A 509 -5.81 4.88 -28.06
CA ASP A 509 -6.84 5.77 -28.59
C ASP A 509 -7.63 6.45 -27.46
N THR A 510 -7.97 5.70 -26.41
CA THR A 510 -8.65 6.25 -25.21
C THR A 510 -7.79 7.31 -24.52
N TYR A 511 -6.49 7.07 -24.35
CA TYR A 511 -5.56 8.04 -23.77
C TYR A 511 -5.58 9.37 -24.54
N PHE A 512 -5.48 9.33 -25.88
CA PHE A 512 -5.42 10.57 -26.67
C PHE A 512 -6.76 11.27 -26.90
N ARG A 513 -7.89 10.60 -26.62
CA ARG A 513 -9.23 11.14 -26.94
C ARG A 513 -10.10 11.43 -25.71
N SER A 514 -9.85 10.80 -24.57
CA SER A 514 -10.70 10.99 -23.40
C SER A 514 -10.49 12.35 -22.74
N GLY A 515 -11.60 13.05 -22.49
CA GLY A 515 -11.62 14.27 -21.70
C GLY A 515 -11.43 14.03 -20.20
N TYR A 516 -11.61 12.79 -19.73
CA TYR A 516 -11.49 12.42 -18.32
C TYR A 516 -10.09 11.94 -18.00
N GLU A 517 -9.41 12.64 -17.09
CA GLU A 517 -8.08 12.29 -16.63
C GLU A 517 -8.01 10.93 -15.91
N SER A 518 -9.04 10.52 -15.14
CA SER A 518 -9.06 9.18 -14.54
C SER A 518 -9.11 8.08 -15.60
N THR A 519 -9.89 8.26 -16.66
CA THR A 519 -9.94 7.32 -17.79
C THR A 519 -8.64 7.30 -18.59
N ARG A 520 -8.00 8.46 -18.83
CA ARG A 520 -6.68 8.51 -19.47
C ARG A 520 -5.62 7.80 -18.62
N LEU A 521 -5.63 8.05 -17.32
CA LEU A 521 -4.71 7.42 -16.38
C LEU A 521 -4.90 5.90 -16.33
N GLU A 522 -6.14 5.41 -16.30
CA GLU A 522 -6.40 3.98 -16.37
C GLU A 522 -5.87 3.38 -17.68
N ALA A 523 -6.11 4.05 -18.82
CA ALA A 523 -5.57 3.61 -20.09
C ALA A 523 -4.03 3.54 -20.08
N PHE A 524 -3.38 4.52 -19.46
CA PHE A 524 -1.93 4.55 -19.24
C PHE A 524 -1.46 3.38 -18.38
N LEU A 525 -2.12 3.09 -17.25
CA LEU A 525 -1.75 1.99 -16.34
C LEU A 525 -1.95 0.62 -16.98
N GLN A 526 -2.99 0.45 -17.78
CA GLN A 526 -3.20 -0.79 -18.54
C GLN A 526 -2.17 -0.96 -19.66
N LEU A 527 -1.76 0.11 -20.34
CA LEU A 527 -0.66 0.07 -21.32
C LEU A 527 0.67 -0.27 -20.65
N GLU A 528 0.91 0.28 -19.46
CA GLU A 528 2.11 -0.01 -18.67
C GLU A 528 2.24 -1.52 -18.36
N LYS A 529 1.11 -2.20 -18.07
CA LYS A 529 1.07 -3.67 -17.90
C LYS A 529 1.40 -4.42 -19.19
N LEU A 530 1.04 -3.88 -20.36
CA LEU A 530 1.38 -4.48 -21.66
C LEU A 530 2.84 -4.24 -22.05
N ASN A 531 3.45 -3.16 -21.55
CA ASN A 531 4.85 -2.77 -21.75
C ASN A 531 5.32 -2.91 -23.21
N ASN A 532 4.58 -2.31 -24.15
CA ASN A 532 4.81 -2.44 -25.59
C ASN A 532 5.06 -1.07 -26.26
N LYS A 533 5.12 -1.04 -27.60
CA LYS A 533 5.39 0.21 -28.36
C LYS A 533 4.32 1.29 -28.18
N ASP A 534 3.05 0.90 -28.02
CA ASP A 534 1.98 1.87 -27.76
C ASP A 534 2.14 2.50 -26.38
N PHE A 535 2.56 1.71 -25.38
CA PHE A 535 2.90 2.25 -24.07
C PHE A 535 4.02 3.28 -24.16
N ILE A 536 5.13 2.99 -24.84
CA ILE A 536 6.22 3.96 -25.01
C ILE A 536 5.75 5.23 -25.74
N THR A 537 4.84 5.09 -26.72
CA THR A 537 4.25 6.23 -27.44
C THR A 537 3.43 7.10 -26.49
N VAL A 538 2.54 6.50 -25.72
CA VAL A 538 1.73 7.21 -24.71
C VAL A 538 2.59 7.78 -23.60
N LEU A 539 3.62 7.07 -23.15
CA LEU A 539 4.52 7.50 -22.09
C LEU A 539 5.23 8.81 -22.43
N ARG A 540 5.70 8.96 -23.68
CA ARG A 540 6.29 10.22 -24.15
C ARG A 540 5.29 11.38 -24.13
N ALA A 541 4.05 11.13 -24.53
CA ALA A 541 3.01 12.15 -24.53
C ALA A 541 2.53 12.50 -23.11
N ALA A 542 2.44 11.50 -22.23
CA ALA A 542 2.04 11.62 -20.84
C ALA A 542 2.97 12.52 -20.03
N ALA A 543 4.22 12.69 -20.48
CA ALA A 543 5.15 13.64 -19.91
C ALA A 543 4.67 15.11 -20.01
N SER A 544 3.70 15.41 -20.86
CA SER A 544 3.11 16.74 -21.00
C SER A 544 1.58 16.74 -20.83
N ASP A 545 1.02 15.70 -20.21
CA ASP A 545 -0.43 15.62 -19.94
C ASP A 545 -0.89 16.81 -19.08
N PRO A 546 -2.05 17.43 -19.33
CA PRO A 546 -2.55 18.51 -18.49
C PRO A 546 -2.78 18.09 -17.02
N TYR A 547 -3.06 16.82 -16.74
CA TYR A 547 -3.22 16.31 -15.39
C TYR A 547 -1.85 16.02 -14.74
N GLU A 548 -1.54 16.74 -13.65
CA GLU A 548 -0.26 16.62 -12.94
C GLU A 548 0.07 15.17 -12.57
N PHE A 549 -0.92 14.39 -12.14
CA PHE A 549 -0.64 13.04 -11.69
C PHE A 549 -0.23 12.10 -12.83
N ILE A 550 -0.77 12.28 -14.05
CA ILE A 550 -0.29 11.53 -15.23
C ILE A 550 1.16 11.92 -15.55
N ARG A 551 1.51 13.21 -15.49
CA ARG A 551 2.91 13.66 -15.66
C ARG A 551 3.82 13.03 -14.60
N ARG A 552 3.41 13.06 -13.33
CA ARG A 552 4.12 12.44 -12.21
C ARG A 552 4.32 10.94 -12.43
N ARG A 553 3.26 10.25 -12.84
CA ARG A 553 3.29 8.80 -13.09
C ARG A 553 4.14 8.44 -14.29
N SER A 554 4.15 9.29 -15.32
CA SER A 554 5.02 9.15 -16.49
C SER A 554 6.50 9.25 -16.11
N LEU A 555 6.90 10.21 -15.26
CA LEU A 555 8.28 10.32 -14.77
C LEU A 555 8.72 9.09 -13.98
N TYR A 556 7.82 8.56 -13.13
CA TYR A 556 8.08 7.32 -12.41
C TYR A 556 8.28 6.15 -13.38
N ALA A 557 7.40 6.00 -14.38
CA ALA A 557 7.52 4.95 -15.39
C ALA A 557 8.78 5.10 -16.27
N ILE A 558 9.14 6.32 -16.68
CA ILE A 558 10.40 6.60 -17.40
C ILE A 558 11.59 6.14 -16.55
N GLY A 559 11.60 6.48 -15.27
CA GLY A 559 12.65 6.08 -14.33
C GLY A 559 12.73 4.57 -14.08
N GLU A 560 11.63 3.84 -14.20
CA GLU A 560 11.57 2.38 -14.07
C GLU A 560 11.99 1.63 -15.35
N ILE A 561 11.96 2.32 -16.50
CA ILE A 561 12.43 1.79 -17.78
C ILE A 561 13.90 2.12 -18.00
N GLY A 562 14.31 3.37 -17.73
CA GLY A 562 15.69 3.84 -17.87
C GLY A 562 16.19 3.96 -19.33
N SER A 563 15.28 4.01 -20.31
CA SER A 563 15.63 4.03 -21.74
C SER A 563 16.10 5.42 -22.17
N ASP A 564 17.20 5.47 -22.90
CA ASP A 564 17.80 6.72 -23.40
C ASP A 564 16.87 7.49 -24.35
N GLU A 565 15.96 6.79 -25.04
CA GLU A 565 14.96 7.42 -25.93
C GLU A 565 13.94 8.30 -25.19
N LEU A 566 13.91 8.22 -23.85
CA LEU A 566 13.03 8.99 -22.97
C LEU A 566 13.75 10.20 -22.35
N ALA A 567 15.05 10.37 -22.59
CA ALA A 567 15.83 11.53 -22.12
C ALA A 567 15.22 12.87 -22.56
N PRO A 568 14.73 13.04 -23.82
CA PRO A 568 14.11 14.29 -24.24
C PRO A 568 12.86 14.66 -23.45
N ALA A 569 12.06 13.67 -23.04
CA ALA A 569 10.85 13.91 -22.25
C ALA A 569 11.19 14.47 -20.86
N ILE A 570 12.22 13.91 -20.19
CA ILE A 570 12.71 14.43 -18.90
C ILE A 570 13.29 15.83 -19.07
N ALA A 571 14.12 16.06 -20.10
CA ALA A 571 14.73 17.36 -20.34
C ALA A 571 13.68 18.45 -20.60
N ASN A 572 12.61 18.12 -21.33
CA ASN A 572 11.49 19.04 -21.57
C ASN A 572 10.79 19.44 -20.25
N MET A 573 10.50 18.49 -19.37
CA MET A 573 9.93 18.80 -18.06
C MET A 573 10.86 19.66 -17.20
N ILE A 574 12.18 19.39 -17.23
CA ILE A 574 13.17 20.21 -16.51
C ILE A 574 13.19 21.65 -17.05
N ALA A 575 12.96 21.85 -18.34
CA ALA A 575 12.92 23.18 -18.93
C ALA A 575 11.60 23.94 -18.62
N TYR A 576 10.45 23.24 -18.54
CA TYR A 576 9.15 23.90 -18.57
C TYR A 576 8.20 23.60 -17.39
N ASP A 577 8.41 22.54 -16.61
CA ASP A 577 7.46 22.06 -15.59
C ASP A 577 8.06 21.96 -14.17
N MET A 578 9.12 22.73 -13.91
CA MET A 578 9.79 22.78 -12.61
C MET A 578 9.03 23.57 -11.53
N HIS A 579 7.86 24.12 -11.87
CA HIS A 579 7.01 24.88 -10.95
C HIS A 579 6.10 23.98 -10.09
N SER A 580 5.89 22.72 -10.48
CA SER A 580 5.30 21.71 -9.59
C SER A 580 6.43 21.01 -8.82
N GLU A 581 6.44 21.15 -7.50
CA GLU A 581 7.46 20.64 -6.59
C GLU A 581 7.62 19.13 -6.71
N ARG A 582 6.50 18.42 -6.88
CA ARG A 582 6.52 16.96 -7.00
C ARG A 582 7.07 16.52 -8.36
N ILE A 583 6.66 17.18 -9.44
CA ILE A 583 7.22 16.94 -10.78
C ILE A 583 8.71 17.27 -10.80
N ALA A 584 9.12 18.42 -10.26
CA ALA A 584 10.50 18.84 -10.15
C ALA A 584 11.37 17.81 -9.41
N PHE A 585 10.88 17.29 -8.27
CA PHE A 585 11.56 16.23 -7.52
C PHE A 585 11.69 14.95 -8.34
N LYS A 586 10.61 14.54 -9.03
CA LYS A 586 10.59 13.32 -9.83
C LYS A 586 11.44 13.43 -11.09
N ALA A 587 11.46 14.56 -11.78
CA ALA A 587 12.28 14.81 -12.95
C ALA A 587 13.77 14.78 -12.60
N GLN A 588 14.15 15.43 -11.50
CA GLN A 588 15.51 15.37 -10.96
C GLN A 588 15.93 13.97 -10.53
N THR A 589 14.99 13.15 -10.04
CA THR A 589 15.28 11.75 -9.72
C THR A 589 15.42 10.92 -10.99
N ALA A 590 14.48 11.03 -11.92
CA ALA A 590 14.44 10.24 -13.16
C ALA A 590 15.65 10.48 -14.06
N MET A 591 16.16 11.72 -14.16
CA MET A 591 17.38 12.00 -14.95
C MET A 591 18.60 11.23 -14.46
N THR A 592 18.64 10.78 -13.19
CA THR A 592 19.76 9.99 -12.65
C THR A 592 19.71 8.51 -13.06
N PHE A 593 18.57 8.05 -13.60
CA PHE A 593 18.37 6.67 -14.05
C PHE A 593 18.66 6.48 -15.56
N ILE A 594 18.82 7.58 -16.30
CA ILE A 594 19.19 7.59 -17.73
C ILE A 594 20.72 7.58 -17.87
N ASN A 595 21.25 7.05 -18.98
CA ASN A 595 22.68 7.13 -19.25
C ASN A 595 23.14 8.59 -19.37
N GLU A 596 24.38 8.84 -18.95
CA GLU A 596 24.95 10.19 -18.85
C GLU A 596 24.91 10.93 -20.19
N VAL A 597 25.42 10.32 -21.26
CA VAL A 597 25.59 11.00 -22.56
C VAL A 597 24.24 11.43 -23.16
N PRO A 598 23.23 10.55 -23.33
CA PRO A 598 21.94 10.95 -23.90
C PRO A 598 21.21 11.99 -23.06
N MET A 599 21.30 11.89 -21.73
CA MET A 599 20.69 12.89 -20.84
C MET A 599 21.39 14.25 -20.95
N LEU A 600 22.72 14.29 -21.05
CA LEU A 600 23.47 15.53 -21.27
C LEU A 600 23.15 16.17 -22.61
N GLU A 601 23.00 15.38 -23.67
CA GLU A 601 22.59 15.87 -24.99
C GLU A 601 21.19 16.50 -24.92
N ALA A 602 20.21 15.77 -24.38
CA ALA A 602 18.85 16.27 -24.23
C ALA A 602 18.75 17.55 -23.39
N LEU A 603 19.51 17.64 -22.28
CA LEU A 603 19.56 18.86 -21.46
C LEU A 603 20.17 20.06 -22.20
N LYS A 604 21.21 19.84 -23.00
CA LYS A 604 21.84 20.89 -23.80
C LYS A 604 20.90 21.38 -24.90
N GLU A 605 20.19 20.49 -25.58
CA GLU A 605 19.20 20.85 -26.59
C GLU A 605 18.08 21.75 -26.02
N GLN A 606 17.68 21.49 -24.77
CA GLN A 606 16.67 22.29 -24.07
C GLN A 606 17.23 23.55 -23.37
N ASN A 607 18.53 23.85 -23.52
CA ASN A 607 19.22 24.94 -22.81
C ASN A 607 18.99 24.90 -21.28
N ALA A 608 18.98 23.70 -20.69
CA ALA A 608 18.73 23.55 -19.27
C ALA A 608 19.83 24.20 -18.40
N ASP A 609 19.46 24.60 -17.19
CA ASP A 609 20.37 25.18 -16.19
C ASP A 609 21.61 24.28 -15.97
N LYS A 610 22.80 24.89 -15.95
CA LYS A 610 24.10 24.21 -15.75
C LYS A 610 24.13 23.32 -14.51
N LYS A 611 23.31 23.61 -13.49
CA LYS A 611 23.20 22.76 -12.29
C LYS A 611 22.73 21.33 -12.63
N PHE A 612 21.85 21.16 -13.62
CA PHE A 612 21.36 19.83 -14.03
C PHE A 612 22.42 19.07 -14.82
N ILE A 613 23.15 19.76 -15.70
CA ILE A 613 24.33 19.22 -16.38
C ILE A 613 25.36 18.71 -15.36
N ALA A 614 25.67 19.52 -14.34
CA ALA A 614 26.58 19.13 -13.27
C ALA A 614 26.05 17.97 -12.42
N ALA A 615 24.74 17.90 -12.18
CA ALA A 615 24.11 16.79 -11.46
C ALA A 615 24.21 15.47 -12.24
N VAL A 616 23.91 15.48 -13.54
CA VAL A 616 24.01 14.29 -14.41
C VAL A 616 25.47 13.82 -14.52
N THR A 617 26.42 14.74 -14.70
CA THR A 617 27.87 14.41 -14.77
C THR A 617 28.34 13.75 -13.47
N ARG A 618 28.00 14.34 -12.31
CA ARG A 618 28.34 13.75 -11.00
C ARG A 618 27.69 12.37 -10.81
N ASN A 619 26.46 12.20 -11.28
CA ASN A 619 25.78 10.91 -11.22
C ASN A 619 26.47 9.86 -12.11
N GLY A 620 26.89 10.23 -13.33
CA GLY A 620 27.67 9.35 -14.22
C GLY A 620 28.93 8.82 -13.55
N GLN A 621 29.71 9.71 -12.92
CA GLN A 621 30.87 9.30 -12.13
C GLN A 621 30.51 8.36 -10.98
N LYS A 622 29.46 8.71 -10.20
CA LYS A 622 28.99 7.87 -9.09
C LYS A 622 28.56 6.47 -9.57
N MET A 623 27.91 6.36 -10.73
CA MET A 623 27.50 5.08 -11.29
C MET A 623 28.68 4.21 -11.70
N LYS A 624 29.74 4.84 -12.23
CA LYS A 624 30.99 4.15 -12.53
C LYS A 624 31.67 3.62 -11.26
N GLU A 625 31.83 4.46 -10.24
CA GLU A 625 32.42 4.07 -8.94
C GLU A 625 31.64 2.94 -8.26
N LEU A 626 30.31 2.99 -8.37
CA LEU A 626 29.39 1.97 -7.89
C LEU A 626 29.62 0.63 -8.61
N ALA A 627 29.66 0.64 -9.95
CA ALA A 627 29.93 -0.56 -10.75
C ALA A 627 31.32 -1.14 -10.46
N ASP A 628 32.35 -0.30 -10.37
CA ASP A 628 33.72 -0.70 -10.04
C ASP A 628 33.78 -1.37 -8.66
N THR A 629 33.09 -0.81 -7.66
CA THR A 629 33.01 -1.39 -6.31
C THR A 629 32.31 -2.76 -6.30
N ILE A 630 31.26 -2.93 -7.10
CA ILE A 630 30.52 -4.20 -7.23
C ILE A 630 31.43 -5.29 -7.83
N LEU A 631 32.24 -4.92 -8.83
CA LEU A 631 33.13 -5.82 -9.56
C LEU A 631 34.45 -6.14 -8.84
N ASP A 632 34.91 -5.27 -7.95
CA ASP A 632 36.19 -5.44 -7.24
C ASP A 632 36.13 -6.55 -6.17
N ALA A 633 36.69 -7.71 -6.52
CA ALA A 633 36.79 -8.88 -5.64
C ALA A 633 37.69 -8.66 -4.40
N SER A 634 38.51 -7.60 -4.36
CA SER A 634 39.28 -7.24 -3.16
C SER A 634 38.44 -6.56 -2.09
N LYS A 635 37.24 -6.05 -2.43
CA LYS A 635 36.34 -5.42 -1.46
C LYS A 635 35.61 -6.46 -0.62
N PRO A 636 35.34 -6.16 0.67
CA PRO A 636 34.54 -7.04 1.50
C PRO A 636 33.13 -7.25 0.94
N ASP A 637 32.62 -8.48 1.01
CA ASP A 637 31.26 -8.84 0.60
C ASP A 637 30.19 -7.92 1.19
N LYS A 638 30.34 -7.54 2.46
CA LYS A 638 29.40 -6.62 3.13
C LYS A 638 29.27 -5.28 2.37
N LYS A 639 30.38 -4.74 1.87
CA LYS A 639 30.40 -3.48 1.10
C LYS A 639 29.76 -3.71 -0.27
N ARG A 640 30.17 -4.77 -0.98
CA ARG A 640 29.61 -5.13 -2.30
C ARG A 640 28.10 -5.36 -2.23
N ILE A 641 27.61 -6.12 -1.25
CA ILE A 641 26.19 -6.37 -1.02
C ILE A 641 25.45 -5.08 -0.68
N SER A 642 26.02 -4.20 0.15
CA SER A 642 25.40 -2.91 0.46
C SER A 642 25.13 -2.09 -0.81
N GLU A 643 26.13 -1.97 -1.69
CA GLU A 643 25.99 -1.28 -2.97
C GLU A 643 24.96 -1.96 -3.89
N ILE A 644 24.99 -3.29 -4.00
CA ILE A 644 24.01 -4.05 -4.78
C ILE A 644 22.58 -3.81 -4.26
N THR A 645 22.37 -3.88 -2.94
CA THR A 645 21.03 -3.74 -2.34
C THR A 645 20.44 -2.34 -2.46
N MET A 646 21.25 -1.31 -2.71
CA MET A 646 20.74 0.03 -3.04
C MET A 646 19.87 0.01 -4.31
N MET A 647 20.08 -0.93 -5.23
CA MET A 647 19.34 -1.01 -6.49
C MET A 647 17.87 -1.36 -6.30
N ARG A 648 17.50 -1.87 -5.12
CA ARG A 648 16.10 -2.04 -4.71
C ARG A 648 15.38 -0.71 -4.66
N ALA A 649 16.04 0.33 -4.15
CA ALA A 649 15.50 1.67 -3.97
C ALA A 649 15.69 2.55 -5.21
N TYR A 650 16.84 2.45 -5.86
CA TYR A 650 17.23 3.29 -6.99
C TYR A 650 17.45 2.44 -8.25
N ARG A 651 16.70 2.72 -9.32
CA ARG A 651 16.78 2.00 -10.58
C ARG A 651 17.96 2.47 -11.43
N TYR A 652 19.18 2.28 -10.94
CA TYR A 652 20.35 2.62 -11.73
C TYR A 652 20.60 1.55 -12.80
N HIS A 653 19.89 1.66 -13.92
CA HIS A 653 19.97 0.75 -15.07
C HIS A 653 21.39 0.59 -15.60
N GLN A 654 22.25 1.58 -15.39
CA GLN A 654 23.66 1.59 -15.76
C GLN A 654 24.48 0.50 -15.04
N THR A 655 24.00 0.02 -13.89
CA THR A 655 24.68 -1.02 -13.09
C THR A 655 24.30 -2.44 -13.48
N VAL A 656 23.25 -2.63 -14.29
CA VAL A 656 22.76 -3.96 -14.71
C VAL A 656 23.87 -4.85 -15.30
N PRO A 657 24.79 -4.35 -16.17
CA PRO A 657 25.91 -5.15 -16.64
C PRO A 657 26.79 -5.70 -15.50
N ALA A 658 27.11 -4.87 -14.50
CA ALA A 658 27.94 -5.29 -13.37
C ALA A 658 27.22 -6.35 -12.52
N LEU A 659 25.91 -6.17 -12.28
CA LEU A 659 25.09 -7.16 -11.57
C LEU A 659 25.04 -8.50 -12.31
N ILE A 660 24.88 -8.47 -13.64
CA ILE A 660 24.89 -9.69 -14.47
C ILE A 660 26.24 -10.39 -14.37
N THR A 661 27.34 -9.65 -14.52
CA THR A 661 28.70 -10.20 -14.40
C THR A 661 28.89 -10.89 -13.05
N ILE A 662 28.50 -10.24 -11.96
CA ILE A 662 28.62 -10.80 -10.62
C ILE A 662 27.76 -12.04 -10.42
N ALA A 663 26.53 -12.07 -10.93
CA ALA A 663 25.69 -13.26 -10.79
C ALA A 663 26.31 -14.51 -11.45
N LYS A 664 27.02 -14.32 -12.57
CA LYS A 664 27.71 -15.39 -13.33
C LYS A 664 29.06 -15.78 -12.75
N ASP A 665 29.74 -14.89 -12.04
CA ASP A 665 31.09 -15.10 -11.55
C ASP A 665 31.15 -16.20 -10.49
N GLY A 666 31.66 -17.38 -10.88
CA GLY A 666 31.87 -18.51 -9.97
C GLY A 666 32.95 -18.27 -8.91
N GLY A 667 33.81 -17.26 -9.08
CA GLY A 667 34.80 -16.84 -8.08
C GLY A 667 34.24 -15.93 -6.99
N SER A 668 33.10 -15.28 -7.22
CA SER A 668 32.42 -14.46 -6.22
C SER A 668 31.66 -15.32 -5.21
N SER A 669 31.56 -14.84 -3.96
CA SER A 669 30.84 -15.55 -2.91
C SER A 669 29.35 -15.67 -3.22
N GLU A 670 28.73 -16.77 -2.78
CA GLU A 670 27.30 -17.00 -2.99
C GLU A 670 26.41 -15.84 -2.48
N PRO A 671 26.64 -15.24 -1.29
CA PRO A 671 25.83 -14.11 -0.83
C PRO A 671 25.86 -12.89 -1.75
N VAL A 672 27.01 -12.60 -2.37
CA VAL A 672 27.16 -11.48 -3.33
C VAL A 672 26.41 -11.80 -4.62
N ARG A 673 26.56 -13.03 -5.14
CA ARG A 673 25.85 -13.51 -6.35
C ARG A 673 24.33 -13.50 -6.17
N LEU A 674 23.86 -13.98 -5.01
CA LEU A 674 22.44 -14.00 -4.67
C LEU A 674 21.87 -12.58 -4.52
N ALA A 675 22.61 -11.67 -3.88
CA ALA A 675 22.22 -10.27 -3.80
C ALA A 675 22.08 -9.64 -5.19
N ALA A 676 22.98 -9.97 -6.13
CA ALA A 676 22.90 -9.45 -7.50
C ALA A 676 21.64 -9.96 -8.22
N LEU A 677 21.34 -11.27 -8.15
CA LEU A 677 20.11 -11.83 -8.72
C LEU A 677 18.85 -11.24 -8.07
N GLU A 678 18.83 -11.10 -6.75
CA GLU A 678 17.67 -10.51 -6.07
C GLU A 678 17.49 -9.03 -6.44
N ALA A 679 18.56 -8.23 -6.51
CA ALA A 679 18.47 -6.84 -6.93
C ALA A 679 17.89 -6.71 -8.34
N LEU A 680 18.27 -7.61 -9.27
CA LEU A 680 17.74 -7.64 -10.63
C LEU A 680 16.24 -7.98 -10.72
N SER A 681 15.66 -8.61 -9.68
CA SER A 681 14.21 -8.87 -9.62
C SER A 681 13.37 -7.58 -9.70
N TRP A 682 13.98 -6.46 -9.32
CA TRP A 682 13.32 -5.18 -9.29
C TRP A 682 13.41 -4.37 -10.60
N PHE A 683 13.89 -4.98 -11.69
CA PHE A 683 14.03 -4.34 -13.00
C PHE A 683 13.10 -4.94 -14.08
N PRO A 684 11.82 -5.28 -13.79
CA PRO A 684 10.97 -5.99 -14.75
C PRO A 684 10.67 -5.19 -16.03
N ARG A 685 10.81 -3.85 -15.98
CA ARG A 685 10.52 -2.93 -17.10
C ARG A 685 11.76 -2.26 -17.67
N SER A 686 12.94 -2.59 -17.17
CA SER A 686 14.21 -2.05 -17.64
C SER A 686 14.35 -2.23 -19.16
N TRP A 687 14.94 -1.28 -19.86
CA TRP A 687 15.35 -1.48 -21.26
C TRP A 687 16.35 -2.64 -21.44
N ARG A 688 17.00 -3.07 -20.34
CA ARG A 688 17.86 -4.26 -20.25
C ARG A 688 17.13 -5.54 -19.88
N ARG A 689 15.80 -5.55 -19.89
CA ARG A 689 14.95 -6.67 -19.45
C ARG A 689 15.38 -8.00 -20.07
N ASP A 690 15.67 -8.02 -21.37
CA ASP A 690 16.00 -9.26 -22.07
C ASP A 690 17.36 -9.85 -21.64
N ASP A 691 18.34 -9.00 -21.32
CA ASP A 691 19.63 -9.45 -20.75
C ASP A 691 19.44 -10.12 -19.38
N ILE A 692 18.55 -9.56 -18.56
CA ILE A 692 18.24 -10.09 -17.23
C ILE A 692 17.52 -11.44 -17.36
N ILE A 693 16.55 -11.54 -18.27
CA ILE A 693 15.85 -12.80 -18.55
C ILE A 693 16.84 -13.86 -19.06
N ALA A 694 17.77 -13.50 -19.94
CA ALA A 694 18.79 -14.41 -20.45
C ALA A 694 19.67 -14.94 -19.31
N LEU A 695 20.14 -14.07 -18.41
CA LEU A 695 20.85 -14.47 -17.20
C LEU A 695 20.01 -15.43 -16.33
N CYS A 696 18.76 -15.09 -16.06
CA CYS A 696 17.93 -15.92 -15.18
C CYS A 696 17.62 -17.30 -15.79
N ARG A 697 17.43 -17.40 -17.11
CA ARG A 697 17.30 -18.69 -17.82
C ARG A 697 18.58 -19.52 -17.72
N GLU A 698 19.74 -18.89 -17.88
CA GLU A 698 21.04 -19.55 -17.71
C GLU A 698 21.20 -20.05 -16.27
N ALA A 699 20.98 -19.20 -15.28
CA ALA A 699 21.16 -19.52 -13.87
C ALA A 699 20.19 -20.59 -13.38
N ALA A 700 18.92 -20.57 -13.82
CA ALA A 700 17.92 -21.55 -13.43
C ALA A 700 18.25 -22.97 -13.91
N ASN A 701 18.89 -23.11 -15.09
CA ASN A 701 19.14 -24.39 -15.74
C ASN A 701 20.61 -24.86 -15.66
N GLY A 702 21.55 -23.97 -15.36
CA GLY A 702 22.98 -24.27 -15.37
C GLY A 702 23.44 -25.15 -14.20
N ASN A 703 24.42 -26.01 -14.45
CA ASN A 703 25.01 -26.87 -13.40
C ASN A 703 25.96 -26.12 -12.46
N GLY A 704 26.48 -24.95 -12.86
CA GLY A 704 27.38 -24.09 -12.07
C GLY A 704 26.69 -23.18 -11.03
N TYR A 705 25.39 -23.39 -10.78
CA TYR A 705 24.58 -22.57 -9.88
C TYR A 705 24.01 -23.42 -8.74
N THR A 706 24.02 -22.86 -7.53
CA THR A 706 23.48 -23.52 -6.33
C THR A 706 21.96 -23.47 -6.30
N ALA A 707 21.34 -24.26 -5.41
CA ALA A 707 19.89 -24.32 -5.30
C ALA A 707 19.26 -22.94 -5.00
N ALA A 708 19.90 -22.13 -4.15
CA ALA A 708 19.44 -20.78 -3.81
C ALA A 708 19.48 -19.83 -5.02
N LEU A 709 20.57 -19.85 -5.80
CA LEU A 709 20.70 -19.05 -7.03
C LEU A 709 19.66 -19.47 -8.07
N LYS A 710 19.43 -20.79 -8.24
CA LYS A 710 18.40 -21.33 -9.13
C LYS A 710 16.99 -20.89 -8.72
N ALA A 711 16.67 -20.95 -7.44
CA ALA A 711 15.37 -20.53 -6.91
C ALA A 711 15.13 -19.03 -7.14
N GLN A 712 16.11 -18.17 -6.84
CA GLN A 712 16.00 -16.74 -7.10
C GLN A 712 15.87 -16.44 -8.61
N ALA A 713 16.60 -17.17 -9.46
CA ALA A 713 16.50 -17.01 -10.91
C ALA A 713 15.11 -17.38 -11.45
N ARG A 714 14.51 -18.49 -10.97
CA ARG A 714 13.12 -18.87 -11.33
C ARG A 714 12.10 -17.84 -10.88
N LYS A 715 12.24 -17.34 -9.65
CA LYS A 715 11.43 -16.24 -9.14
C LYS A 715 11.50 -15.00 -10.02
N ASN A 716 12.70 -14.59 -10.42
CA ASN A 716 12.85 -13.47 -11.34
C ASN A 716 12.15 -13.73 -12.67
N LEU A 717 12.26 -14.95 -13.24
CA LEU A 717 11.54 -15.28 -14.47
C LEU A 717 10.03 -15.14 -14.32
N ASN A 718 9.47 -15.51 -13.17
CA ASN A 718 8.04 -15.37 -12.88
C ASN A 718 7.60 -13.92 -12.63
N ILE A 719 8.49 -13.06 -12.11
CA ILE A 719 8.23 -11.60 -11.98
C ILE A 719 8.14 -10.94 -13.37
N PHE A 720 8.88 -11.45 -14.35
CA PHE A 720 9.01 -10.84 -15.67
C PHE A 720 7.96 -11.34 -16.67
N GLN A 721 7.11 -12.31 -16.30
CA GLN A 721 5.97 -12.78 -17.10
C GLN A 721 4.83 -11.78 -17.05
#